data_AF-A0A3B9BHK2-F1
#
_entry.id   AF-A0A3B9BHK2-F1
#
_cell.length_a   1.000
_cell.length_b   1.000
_cell.length_c   1.000
_cell.angle_alpha   90.00
_cell.angle_beta   90.00
_cell.angle_gamma   90.00
#
_symmetry.space_group_name_H-M   'P 1'
#
loop_
_entity.id
_entity.type
_entity.pdbx_description
1 polymer ?
#
loop_
_entity_poly.entity_id
_entity_poly.type
_entity_poly.pdbx_seq_one_letter_code
_entity_poly.pdbx_strand_id
1 'polypeptide(L)'
;MDVNHVAFASLAKFDGVQHRPLWPAEVAQIAGRAGRYRNDGSFGTTGEAGLLDEMLVEQVETHRFDPLRAIKWRNARLEFGSLRRLIDSLETPPPVRGLGRTRQASDIGALKLLAADNEIARLSANPDAVRRLWQVCQVPDFRKVSPDSHTRLLAELFHHVMSDAGVLPEDYIARQVNRLDRADGEIHTLAGRIANIRTWTFVANRSGWLRDGAHWQGRTREVEDKLSDALHERLTQRFIDRRTSVLMRRLHQKEELMASLTPEGDVLVEDQFVGKLKGFRLEVDPQVSGAESKMLRTAAHQALQGEIAARAFRLERHARIDEGKIITIDPEGQILWENQPVARLLPGHDMVSPRVDMIADQELLGDQAVASLVETLGGWLARHIARVLEPLVQLKAAEGLDGLTRGLAFQLAEAMGTLRRDAVAATVKELGQAERGKLRKLGVRFGERHIYVPALIKPAPAALKLSLWRVVHQPALDASARAVEAPGPGLSSVPADPHAAEDFYLTAGFDVCGPRAIRIDMLDRLVAQLRTLNSEGPFPLTASLWSPVGCGVEDFEAVMQALGYVKVGERPVPAEPAPAAAEIGADAAMAASGEVAAKDVVSEGGVSEDATSPGDATDDSGADQAAEKRDIPEATELPEQTELPEQAGQSEKNENDAPVAVEAAGGAETVFSAEETAVEDTAPVMQSLWRFKPKPRAGRDRQRAKAPGGQRAKQTKARGDGSNRGGQKSRQQREGKSGGGRPARQMDPDSPFAALQKLKEQMKARE
;
A
#
# COMPACT_ATOMS: atom_id res chain seq x y z
N MET A 1 29.59 -15.72 7.25
CA MET A 1 28.27 -16.27 6.92
C MET A 1 27.69 -16.85 8.20
N ASP A 2 26.42 -16.55 8.46
CA ASP A 2 25.61 -17.21 9.48
C ASP A 2 24.50 -17.94 8.75
N VAL A 3 24.31 -19.21 9.10
CA VAL A 3 23.42 -20.13 8.40
C VAL A 3 22.70 -20.92 9.48
N ASN A 4 21.37 -20.82 9.54
CA ASN A 4 20.56 -21.52 10.55
C ASN A 4 20.00 -22.84 9.99
N HIS A 5 19.92 -22.97 8.66
CA HIS A 5 19.40 -24.14 7.96
C HIS A 5 20.21 -24.45 6.69
N VAL A 6 20.47 -25.73 6.42
CA VAL A 6 21.10 -26.22 5.18
C VAL A 6 20.17 -27.20 4.46
N ALA A 7 19.59 -26.76 3.34
CA ALA A 7 18.76 -27.58 2.47
C ALA A 7 19.58 -28.18 1.30
N PHE A 8 19.63 -29.50 1.20
CA PHE A 8 20.26 -30.21 0.09
C PHE A 8 19.37 -30.18 -1.16
N ALA A 9 19.85 -29.52 -2.22
CA ALA A 9 19.22 -29.50 -3.54
C ALA A 9 19.42 -30.80 -4.34
N SER A 10 20.37 -31.64 -3.93
CA SER A 10 20.54 -33.01 -4.43
C SER A 10 21.39 -33.81 -3.44
N LEU A 11 21.07 -35.09 -3.27
CA LEU A 11 21.86 -36.04 -2.46
C LEU A 11 22.92 -36.78 -3.28
N ALA A 12 23.19 -36.36 -4.53
CA ALA A 12 24.18 -36.98 -5.41
C ALA A 12 25.22 -36.00 -5.96
N LYS A 13 26.45 -36.48 -6.18
CA LYS A 13 27.58 -35.73 -6.75
C LYS A 13 28.26 -36.51 -7.87
N PHE A 14 28.83 -35.79 -8.84
CA PHE A 14 29.76 -36.37 -9.81
C PHE A 14 31.17 -36.44 -9.20
N ASP A 15 31.78 -37.63 -9.15
CA ASP A 15 33.12 -37.84 -8.57
C ASP A 15 34.29 -37.63 -9.57
N GLY A 16 33.98 -37.15 -10.77
CA GLY A 16 34.88 -37.09 -11.91
C GLY A 16 34.79 -38.29 -12.85
N VAL A 17 34.07 -39.35 -12.48
CA VAL A 17 33.83 -40.54 -13.32
C VAL A 17 32.33 -40.87 -13.41
N GLN A 18 31.62 -40.86 -12.28
CA GLN A 18 30.19 -41.19 -12.23
C GLN A 18 29.44 -40.30 -11.23
N HIS A 19 28.12 -40.21 -11.40
CA HIS A 19 27.23 -39.69 -10.36
C HIS A 19 27.03 -40.76 -9.28
N ARG A 20 27.27 -40.42 -8.03
CA ARG A 20 27.03 -41.28 -6.85
C ARG A 20 26.31 -40.49 -5.75
N PRO A 21 25.60 -41.15 -4.81
CA PRO A 21 25.14 -40.49 -3.59
C PRO A 21 26.32 -39.88 -2.81
N LEU A 22 26.03 -38.82 -2.03
CA LEU A 22 26.95 -38.27 -1.03
C LEU A 22 27.25 -39.32 0.04
N TRP A 23 28.48 -39.33 0.57
CA TRP A 23 28.83 -40.14 1.73
C TRP A 23 28.45 -39.41 3.04
N PRO A 24 28.20 -40.13 4.15
CA PRO A 24 27.81 -39.52 5.44
C PRO A 24 28.73 -38.38 5.89
N ALA A 25 30.05 -38.54 5.78
CA ALA A 25 31.01 -37.49 6.11
C ALA A 25 30.96 -36.27 5.16
N GLU A 26 30.51 -36.44 3.91
CA GLU A 26 30.31 -35.34 2.96
C GLU A 26 29.00 -34.60 3.25
N VAL A 27 27.96 -35.31 3.68
CA VAL A 27 26.70 -34.72 4.17
C VAL A 27 26.97 -33.94 5.46
N ALA A 28 27.67 -34.53 6.44
CA ALA A 28 28.05 -33.85 7.68
C ALA A 28 28.89 -32.57 7.44
N GLN A 29 29.85 -32.59 6.51
CA GLN A 29 30.65 -31.40 6.17
C GLN A 29 29.83 -30.26 5.54
N ILE A 30 28.67 -30.55 4.97
CA ILE A 30 27.77 -29.57 4.35
C ILE A 30 26.69 -29.15 5.36
N ALA A 31 26.07 -30.10 6.06
CA ALA A 31 25.05 -29.88 7.10
C ALA A 31 25.60 -29.10 8.30
N GLY A 32 26.79 -29.47 8.81
CA GLY A 32 27.51 -28.78 9.90
C GLY A 32 28.05 -27.38 9.56
N ARG A 33 27.54 -26.77 8.48
CA ARG A 33 27.62 -25.32 8.23
C ARG A 33 26.42 -24.58 8.81
N ALA A 34 25.33 -25.28 9.13
CA ALA A 34 24.23 -24.76 9.91
C ALA A 34 24.64 -24.69 11.39
N GLY A 35 24.24 -23.62 12.07
CA GLY A 35 24.55 -23.42 13.49
C GLY A 35 25.98 -22.96 13.77
N ARG A 36 26.30 -22.81 15.05
CA ARG A 36 27.62 -22.49 15.62
C ARG A 36 27.73 -23.08 17.02
N TYR A 37 28.91 -22.97 17.65
CA TYR A 37 29.26 -23.46 18.99
C TYR A 37 28.25 -23.24 20.14
N ARG A 38 27.29 -22.32 20.03
CA ARG A 38 26.21 -22.09 21.01
C ARG A 38 24.78 -22.16 20.45
N ASN A 39 24.62 -22.33 19.13
CA ASN A 39 23.33 -22.27 18.45
C ASN A 39 23.23 -23.48 17.52
N ASP A 40 22.31 -24.40 17.79
CA ASP A 40 22.11 -25.57 16.94
C ASP A 40 21.62 -25.18 15.54
N GLY A 41 22.07 -25.94 14.55
CA GLY A 41 21.70 -25.78 13.15
C GLY A 41 20.77 -26.90 12.70
N SER A 42 19.90 -26.60 11.73
CA SER A 42 19.04 -27.61 11.10
C SER A 42 19.51 -27.96 9.68
N PHE A 43 19.21 -29.16 9.22
CA PHE A 43 19.45 -29.56 7.83
C PHE A 43 18.26 -30.37 7.29
N GLY A 44 18.16 -30.46 5.97
CA GLY A 44 17.05 -31.16 5.30
C GLY A 44 17.24 -31.19 3.78
N THR A 45 16.21 -31.56 3.03
CA THR A 45 16.24 -31.61 1.57
C THR A 45 15.23 -30.66 0.94
N THR A 46 15.51 -30.18 -0.27
CA THR A 46 14.49 -29.54 -1.13
C THR A 46 13.60 -30.62 -1.76
N GLY A 47 12.34 -30.30 -2.08
CA GLY A 47 11.39 -31.29 -2.61
C GLY A 47 11.81 -32.06 -3.87
N GLU A 48 12.69 -31.50 -4.73
CA GLU A 48 13.24 -32.22 -5.91
C GLU A 48 14.28 -33.31 -5.52
N ALA A 49 14.82 -33.31 -4.29
CA ALA A 49 15.96 -34.13 -3.89
C ALA A 49 15.61 -35.46 -3.18
N GLY A 50 14.33 -35.68 -2.85
CA GLY A 50 13.88 -36.81 -2.03
C GLY A 50 14.08 -36.60 -0.53
N LEU A 51 13.72 -37.59 0.28
CA LEU A 51 13.99 -37.61 1.72
C LEU A 51 15.43 -38.07 2.00
N LEU A 52 15.97 -37.65 3.15
CA LEU A 52 17.18 -38.26 3.70
C LEU A 52 16.86 -39.65 4.27
N ASP A 53 17.82 -40.57 4.18
CA ASP A 53 17.78 -41.85 4.90
C ASP A 53 17.91 -41.59 6.42
N GLU A 54 17.07 -42.23 7.21
CA GLU A 54 16.99 -42.05 8.67
C GLU A 54 18.32 -42.45 9.35
N MET A 55 18.98 -43.50 8.83
CA MET A 55 20.32 -43.91 9.28
C MET A 55 21.41 -42.88 8.89
N LEU A 56 21.24 -42.17 7.78
CA LEU A 56 22.16 -41.10 7.36
C LEU A 56 21.99 -39.86 8.25
N VAL A 57 20.77 -39.55 8.70
CA VAL A 57 20.51 -38.49 9.69
C VAL A 57 21.17 -38.84 11.02
N GLU A 58 20.92 -40.05 11.56
CA GLU A 58 21.53 -40.51 12.82
C GLU A 58 23.07 -40.44 12.77
N GLN A 59 23.70 -40.88 11.67
CA GLN A 59 25.16 -40.81 11.51
C GLN A 59 25.71 -39.38 11.52
N VAL A 60 24.98 -38.42 10.93
CA VAL A 60 25.37 -37.01 10.91
C VAL A 60 25.21 -36.38 12.30
N GLU A 61 24.06 -36.59 12.95
CA GLU A 61 23.77 -36.02 14.27
C GLU A 61 24.66 -36.61 15.37
N THR A 62 24.79 -37.94 15.43
CA THR A 62 25.66 -38.63 16.41
C THR A 62 27.14 -38.56 16.07
N HIS A 63 27.51 -37.96 14.93
CA HIS A 63 28.89 -37.85 14.42
C HIS A 63 29.61 -39.20 14.25
N ARG A 64 28.86 -40.26 13.92
CA ARG A 64 29.36 -41.64 13.78
C ARG A 64 29.59 -42.00 12.31
N PHE A 65 30.87 -42.16 11.93
CA PHE A 65 31.27 -42.40 10.54
C PHE A 65 32.18 -43.64 10.40
N ASP A 66 32.13 -44.27 9.22
CA ASP A 66 32.99 -45.42 8.84
C ASP A 66 34.49 -45.05 8.92
N PRO A 67 35.36 -45.90 9.50
CA PRO A 67 36.79 -45.63 9.56
C PRO A 67 37.45 -45.72 8.18
N LEU A 68 38.36 -44.79 7.89
CA LEU A 68 39.06 -44.69 6.60
C LEU A 68 40.01 -45.89 6.35
N ARG A 69 39.51 -46.89 5.61
CA ARG A 69 40.24 -48.14 5.31
C ARG A 69 41.41 -47.98 4.34
N ALA A 70 41.47 -46.88 3.58
CA ALA A 70 42.58 -46.57 2.68
C ALA A 70 42.72 -45.06 2.42
N ILE A 71 43.96 -44.59 2.25
CA ILE A 71 44.29 -43.18 1.97
C ILE A 71 44.99 -43.09 0.61
N LYS A 72 44.75 -42.00 -0.15
CA LYS A 72 45.43 -41.76 -1.42
C LYS A 72 46.82 -41.17 -1.21
N TRP A 73 47.83 -41.85 -1.76
CA TRP A 73 49.25 -41.52 -1.58
C TRP A 73 49.94 -41.17 -2.91
N ARG A 74 50.93 -40.28 -2.80
CA ARG A 74 51.87 -39.87 -3.85
C ARG A 74 53.26 -39.75 -3.22
N ASN A 75 54.31 -40.11 -3.97
CA ASN A 75 55.67 -39.91 -3.52
C ASN A 75 56.02 -38.41 -3.41
N ALA A 76 56.67 -38.02 -2.31
CA ALA A 76 57.20 -36.66 -2.09
C ALA A 76 58.72 -36.55 -2.33
N ARG A 77 59.44 -37.67 -2.43
CA ARG A 77 60.89 -37.73 -2.70
C ARG A 77 61.10 -37.83 -4.22
N LEU A 78 61.18 -36.68 -4.88
CA LEU A 78 61.25 -36.57 -6.34
C LEU A 78 62.69 -36.43 -6.85
N GLU A 79 63.03 -37.16 -7.93
CA GLU A 79 64.37 -37.11 -8.55
C GLU A 79 64.39 -36.20 -9.78
N PHE A 80 65.03 -35.03 -9.67
CA PHE A 80 65.13 -34.06 -10.77
C PHE A 80 66.30 -34.32 -11.74
N GLY A 81 67.09 -35.39 -11.55
CA GLY A 81 68.31 -35.63 -12.33
C GLY A 81 68.11 -35.90 -13.83
N SER A 82 66.90 -36.27 -14.24
CA SER A 82 66.45 -36.31 -15.65
C SER A 82 64.92 -36.43 -15.71
N LEU A 83 64.31 -36.11 -16.86
CA LEU A 83 62.87 -36.29 -17.08
C LEU A 83 62.39 -37.70 -16.74
N ARG A 84 63.18 -38.72 -17.13
CA ARG A 84 62.84 -40.13 -16.87
C ARG A 84 62.84 -40.45 -15.37
N ARG A 85 63.89 -40.07 -14.64
CA ARG A 85 63.95 -40.28 -13.18
C ARG A 85 62.84 -39.53 -12.43
N LEU A 86 62.46 -38.33 -12.90
CA LEU A 86 61.33 -37.60 -12.33
C LEU A 86 60.02 -38.39 -12.49
N ILE A 87 59.74 -38.89 -13.69
CA ILE A 87 58.57 -39.73 -13.97
C ILE A 87 58.60 -41.01 -13.12
N ASP A 88 59.72 -41.74 -13.10
CA ASP A 88 59.87 -42.97 -12.31
C ASP A 88 59.65 -42.71 -10.79
N SER A 89 60.17 -41.59 -10.27
CA SER A 89 59.96 -41.17 -8.87
C SER A 89 58.51 -40.79 -8.57
N LEU A 90 57.78 -40.23 -9.54
CA LEU A 90 56.35 -39.89 -9.42
C LEU A 90 55.43 -41.13 -9.58
N GLU A 91 55.90 -42.19 -10.24
CA GLU A 91 55.15 -43.43 -10.45
C GLU A 91 55.45 -44.55 -9.44
N THR A 92 56.43 -44.33 -8.57
CA THR A 92 56.80 -45.20 -7.44
C THR A 92 55.55 -45.69 -6.68
N PRO A 93 55.44 -47.00 -6.35
CA PRO A 93 54.29 -47.54 -5.63
C PRO A 93 54.27 -47.13 -4.14
N PRO A 94 53.09 -47.14 -3.49
CA PRO A 94 52.97 -46.83 -2.06
C PRO A 94 53.70 -47.88 -1.19
N PRO A 95 54.46 -47.45 -0.17
CA PRO A 95 55.33 -48.35 0.61
C PRO A 95 54.63 -49.17 1.71
N VAL A 96 53.36 -48.86 2.04
CA VAL A 96 52.63 -49.47 3.17
C VAL A 96 51.22 -49.87 2.74
N ARG A 97 50.73 -51.03 3.21
CA ARG A 97 49.33 -51.47 2.99
C ARG A 97 48.35 -50.45 3.57
N GLY A 98 47.23 -50.22 2.90
CA GLY A 98 46.28 -49.14 3.21
C GLY A 98 46.58 -47.82 2.51
N LEU A 99 47.82 -47.58 2.05
CA LEU A 99 48.10 -46.49 1.12
C LEU A 99 47.81 -46.97 -0.31
N GLY A 100 46.80 -46.37 -0.94
CA GLY A 100 46.45 -46.62 -2.34
C GLY A 100 47.03 -45.54 -3.25
N ARG A 101 47.56 -45.92 -4.41
CA ARG A 101 48.03 -44.93 -5.42
C ARG A 101 46.86 -44.00 -5.81
N THR A 102 47.13 -42.70 -5.88
CA THR A 102 46.19 -41.71 -6.45
C THR A 102 45.88 -42.05 -7.91
N ARG A 103 44.70 -41.65 -8.43
CA ARG A 103 44.45 -41.66 -9.90
C ARG A 103 45.58 -40.87 -10.59
N GLN A 104 45.92 -41.15 -11.85
CA GLN A 104 46.88 -40.29 -12.57
C GLN A 104 46.36 -38.85 -12.55
N ALA A 105 47.13 -37.96 -11.94
CA ALA A 105 46.82 -36.54 -11.88
C ALA A 105 47.19 -35.88 -13.22
N SER A 106 46.54 -34.76 -13.53
CA SER A 106 46.77 -34.02 -14.78
C SER A 106 48.23 -33.58 -14.94
N ASP A 107 48.91 -33.28 -13.84
CA ASP A 107 50.33 -32.86 -13.82
C ASP A 107 51.30 -33.92 -14.35
N ILE A 108 51.16 -35.20 -13.98
CA ILE A 108 52.00 -36.30 -14.47
C ILE A 108 51.58 -36.73 -15.89
N GLY A 109 50.29 -36.58 -16.24
CA GLY A 109 49.83 -36.75 -17.62
C GLY A 109 50.48 -35.73 -18.55
N ALA A 110 50.40 -34.45 -18.19
CA ALA A 110 51.07 -33.36 -18.90
C ALA A 110 52.59 -33.55 -18.96
N LEU A 111 53.25 -33.89 -17.84
CA LEU A 111 54.70 -34.15 -17.82
C LEU A 111 55.10 -35.25 -18.83
N LYS A 112 54.31 -36.32 -18.95
CA LYS A 112 54.58 -37.41 -19.91
C LYS A 112 54.39 -36.98 -21.36
N LEU A 113 53.41 -36.12 -21.65
CA LEU A 113 53.21 -35.56 -22.99
C LEU A 113 54.33 -34.57 -23.36
N LEU A 114 54.66 -33.65 -22.46
CA LEU A 114 55.74 -32.65 -22.64
C LEU A 114 57.12 -33.31 -22.74
N ALA A 115 57.37 -34.42 -22.01
CA ALA A 115 58.62 -35.18 -22.10
C ALA A 115 58.76 -36.00 -23.40
N ALA A 116 57.69 -36.14 -24.20
CA ALA A 116 57.73 -36.73 -25.53
C ALA A 116 57.99 -35.69 -26.64
N ASP A 117 57.95 -34.39 -26.32
CA ASP A 117 58.28 -33.32 -27.25
C ASP A 117 59.81 -33.12 -27.34
N ASN A 118 60.34 -33.15 -28.57
CA ASN A 118 61.78 -33.06 -28.81
C ASN A 118 62.38 -31.67 -28.49
N GLU A 119 61.63 -30.58 -28.52
CA GLU A 119 62.10 -29.25 -28.09
C GLU A 119 62.19 -29.20 -26.56
N ILE A 120 61.11 -29.61 -25.88
CA ILE A 120 61.02 -29.54 -24.41
C ILE A 120 62.00 -30.51 -23.77
N ALA A 121 62.21 -31.70 -24.34
CA ALA A 121 63.24 -32.63 -23.91
C ALA A 121 64.67 -32.06 -24.04
N ARG A 122 64.96 -31.30 -25.12
CA ARG A 122 66.26 -30.62 -25.30
C ARG A 122 66.46 -29.46 -24.32
N LEU A 123 65.42 -28.67 -24.05
CA LEU A 123 65.45 -27.60 -23.04
C LEU A 123 65.58 -28.15 -21.61
N SER A 124 65.09 -29.36 -21.35
CA SER A 124 65.11 -30.03 -20.04
C SER A 124 66.39 -30.84 -19.77
N ALA A 125 67.52 -30.43 -20.34
CA ALA A 125 68.78 -31.17 -20.27
C ALA A 125 69.51 -31.13 -18.91
N ASN A 126 69.10 -30.25 -17.98
CA ASN A 126 69.73 -30.10 -16.65
C ASN A 126 68.69 -30.19 -15.51
N PRO A 127 69.11 -30.49 -14.26
CA PRO A 127 68.18 -30.75 -13.16
C PRO A 127 67.28 -29.58 -12.76
N ASP A 128 67.73 -28.34 -12.99
CA ASP A 128 66.95 -27.15 -12.64
C ASP A 128 65.89 -26.86 -13.72
N ALA A 129 66.19 -27.12 -14.99
CA ALA A 129 65.21 -27.11 -16.08
C ALA A 129 64.14 -28.19 -15.89
N VAL A 130 64.52 -29.41 -15.50
CA VAL A 130 63.58 -30.48 -15.12
C VAL A 130 62.70 -30.05 -13.93
N ARG A 131 63.25 -29.32 -12.95
CA ARG A 131 62.48 -28.76 -11.83
C ARG A 131 61.52 -27.64 -12.26
N ARG A 132 61.94 -26.75 -13.17
CA ARG A 132 61.07 -25.71 -13.77
C ARG A 132 59.92 -26.33 -14.56
N LEU A 133 60.20 -27.33 -15.42
CA LEU A 133 59.17 -28.05 -16.15
C LEU A 133 58.15 -28.68 -15.20
N TRP A 134 58.61 -29.27 -14.09
CA TRP A 134 57.72 -29.82 -13.07
C TRP A 134 56.85 -28.76 -12.37
N GLN A 135 57.41 -27.58 -12.07
CA GLN A 135 56.63 -26.47 -11.51
C GLN A 135 55.56 -25.95 -12.49
N VAL A 136 55.84 -26.01 -13.80
CA VAL A 136 54.87 -25.70 -14.87
C VAL A 136 53.81 -26.80 -14.99
N CYS A 137 54.18 -28.08 -14.95
CA CYS A 137 53.22 -29.21 -14.97
C CYS A 137 52.21 -29.16 -13.81
N GLN A 138 52.57 -28.53 -12.68
CA GLN A 138 51.68 -28.31 -11.53
C GLN A 138 50.62 -27.22 -11.73
N VAL A 139 50.64 -26.45 -12.82
CA VAL A 139 49.62 -25.41 -13.10
C VAL A 139 48.26 -26.09 -13.33
N PRO A 140 47.23 -25.82 -12.50
CA PRO A 140 45.96 -26.54 -12.59
C PRO A 140 45.15 -26.16 -13.83
N ASP A 141 44.60 -27.18 -14.49
CA ASP A 141 43.52 -26.98 -15.47
C ASP A 141 42.18 -26.79 -14.75
N PHE A 142 41.92 -25.55 -14.34
CA PHE A 142 40.61 -25.14 -13.81
C PHE A 142 39.51 -25.17 -14.89
N ARG A 143 39.87 -25.11 -16.18
CA ARG A 143 38.95 -25.02 -17.32
C ARG A 143 38.45 -26.38 -17.79
N LYS A 144 39.14 -27.47 -17.45
CA LYS A 144 38.85 -28.85 -17.86
C LYS A 144 38.80 -29.00 -19.39
N VAL A 145 39.82 -28.50 -20.06
CA VAL A 145 39.99 -28.61 -21.52
C VAL A 145 40.54 -30.00 -21.90
N SER A 146 40.74 -30.27 -23.19
CA SER A 146 41.44 -31.50 -23.58
C SER A 146 42.88 -31.51 -23.04
N PRO A 147 43.46 -32.69 -22.71
CA PRO A 147 44.84 -32.79 -22.23
C PRO A 147 45.84 -32.08 -23.14
N ASP A 148 45.67 -32.18 -24.46
CA ASP A 148 46.51 -31.51 -25.47
C ASP A 148 46.41 -29.99 -25.40
N SER A 149 45.21 -29.45 -25.14
CA SER A 149 44.95 -28.01 -25.03
C SER A 149 45.62 -27.41 -23.79
N HIS A 150 45.58 -28.13 -22.66
CA HIS A 150 46.32 -27.73 -21.46
C HIS A 150 47.83 -27.86 -21.68
N THR A 151 48.27 -28.99 -22.24
CA THR A 151 49.68 -29.29 -22.57
C THR A 151 50.31 -28.19 -23.43
N ARG A 152 49.60 -27.63 -24.42
CA ARG A 152 50.10 -26.49 -25.21
C ARG A 152 50.30 -25.22 -24.38
N LEU A 153 49.37 -24.87 -23.49
CA LEU A 153 49.55 -23.73 -22.57
C LEU A 153 50.75 -23.96 -21.64
N LEU A 154 50.95 -25.19 -21.16
CA LEU A 154 52.11 -25.55 -20.35
C LEU A 154 53.43 -25.46 -21.13
N ALA A 155 53.44 -25.83 -22.42
CA ALA A 155 54.59 -25.62 -23.29
C ALA A 155 54.90 -24.12 -23.45
N GLU A 156 53.92 -23.28 -23.80
CA GLU A 156 54.10 -21.81 -23.90
C GLU A 156 54.68 -21.21 -22.62
N LEU A 157 54.13 -21.58 -21.46
CA LEU A 157 54.61 -21.13 -20.15
C LEU A 157 56.06 -21.58 -19.88
N PHE A 158 56.41 -22.82 -20.21
CA PHE A 158 57.77 -23.33 -20.05
C PHE A 158 58.77 -22.62 -20.99
N HIS A 159 58.42 -22.40 -22.26
CA HIS A 159 59.27 -21.66 -23.20
C HIS A 159 59.53 -20.21 -22.72
N HIS A 160 58.53 -19.53 -22.14
CA HIS A 160 58.74 -18.20 -21.56
C HIS A 160 59.66 -18.24 -20.33
N VAL A 161 59.43 -19.15 -19.37
CA VAL A 161 60.24 -19.30 -18.13
C VAL A 161 61.66 -19.85 -18.40
N MET A 162 61.91 -20.43 -19.58
CA MET A 162 63.21 -20.89 -20.06
C MET A 162 63.89 -19.94 -21.06
N SER A 163 63.25 -18.82 -21.43
CA SER A 163 63.86 -17.79 -22.28
C SER A 163 64.95 -17.01 -21.55
N ASP A 164 65.77 -16.24 -22.28
CA ASP A 164 66.86 -15.41 -21.71
C ASP A 164 66.37 -14.40 -20.64
N ALA A 165 65.09 -14.02 -20.68
CA ALA A 165 64.47 -13.15 -19.70
C ALA A 165 64.10 -13.87 -18.38
N GLY A 166 63.98 -15.21 -18.41
CA GLY A 166 63.63 -16.07 -17.26
C GLY A 166 62.19 -15.91 -16.73
N VAL A 167 61.39 -15.03 -17.31
CA VAL A 167 60.06 -14.60 -16.85
C VAL A 167 59.05 -14.52 -18.00
N LEU A 168 57.75 -14.57 -17.70
CA LEU A 168 56.71 -14.27 -18.67
C LEU A 168 56.78 -12.78 -19.08
N PRO A 169 56.64 -12.44 -20.38
CA PRO A 169 56.47 -11.07 -20.82
C PRO A 169 55.19 -10.44 -20.25
N GLU A 170 55.29 -9.21 -19.74
CA GLU A 170 54.14 -8.48 -19.16
C GLU A 170 53.00 -8.31 -20.18
N ASP A 171 53.32 -8.01 -21.45
CA ASP A 171 52.35 -7.96 -22.54
C ASP A 171 51.58 -9.28 -22.75
N TYR A 172 52.20 -10.44 -22.48
CA TYR A 172 51.56 -11.73 -22.66
C TYR A 172 50.51 -11.96 -21.57
N ILE A 173 50.86 -11.78 -20.29
CA ILE A 173 49.89 -11.88 -19.20
C ILE A 173 48.81 -10.77 -19.28
N ALA A 174 49.18 -9.54 -19.66
CA ALA A 174 48.23 -8.44 -19.87
C ALA A 174 47.17 -8.78 -20.91
N ARG A 175 47.56 -9.32 -22.08
CA ARG A 175 46.61 -9.77 -23.12
C ARG A 175 45.69 -10.90 -22.65
N GLN A 176 46.17 -11.80 -21.79
CA GLN A 176 45.36 -12.90 -21.25
C GLN A 176 44.35 -12.40 -20.21
N VAL A 177 44.78 -11.56 -19.26
CA VAL A 177 43.92 -11.01 -18.19
C VAL A 177 42.89 -10.03 -18.76
N ASN A 178 43.28 -9.07 -19.61
CA ASN A 178 42.36 -8.08 -20.18
C ASN A 178 41.34 -8.69 -21.17
N ARG A 179 41.57 -9.91 -21.66
CA ARG A 179 40.58 -10.69 -22.42
C ARG A 179 39.49 -11.30 -21.52
N LEU A 180 39.79 -11.47 -20.23
CA LEU A 180 38.90 -12.09 -19.23
C LEU A 180 38.16 -11.06 -18.36
N ASP A 181 38.69 -9.84 -18.22
CA ASP A 181 38.05 -8.72 -17.52
C ASP A 181 36.81 -8.20 -18.27
N ARG A 182 35.74 -9.00 -18.21
CA ARG A 182 34.47 -8.80 -18.92
C ARG A 182 33.34 -9.44 -18.12
N ALA A 183 32.40 -8.64 -17.62
CA ALA A 183 31.26 -9.09 -16.83
C ALA A 183 30.02 -9.46 -17.68
N ASP A 184 30.08 -9.30 -19.02
CA ASP A 184 29.02 -9.68 -19.95
C ASP A 184 28.84 -11.21 -20.09
N GLY A 185 27.63 -11.64 -20.43
CA GLY A 185 27.33 -13.02 -20.83
C GLY A 185 26.53 -13.83 -19.81
N GLU A 186 26.37 -15.12 -20.11
CA GLU A 186 25.61 -16.06 -19.28
C GLU A 186 26.48 -16.74 -18.21
N ILE A 187 25.82 -17.41 -17.25
CA ILE A 187 26.44 -18.22 -16.19
C ILE A 187 27.55 -19.15 -16.71
N HIS A 188 27.35 -19.82 -17.84
CA HIS A 188 28.36 -20.71 -18.43
C HIS A 188 29.57 -19.95 -18.98
N THR A 189 29.34 -18.76 -19.56
CA THR A 189 30.40 -17.86 -20.04
C THR A 189 31.23 -17.31 -18.88
N LEU A 190 30.56 -16.81 -17.83
CA LEU A 190 31.19 -16.24 -16.64
C LEU A 190 31.97 -17.32 -15.86
N ALA A 191 31.38 -18.49 -15.62
CA ALA A 191 32.08 -19.61 -14.99
C ALA A 191 33.32 -20.06 -15.81
N GLY A 192 33.24 -20.03 -17.14
CA GLY A 192 34.38 -20.29 -18.02
C GLY A 192 35.48 -19.22 -17.95
N ARG A 193 35.11 -17.94 -17.75
CA ARG A 193 36.07 -16.84 -17.52
C ARG A 193 36.73 -16.95 -16.14
N ILE A 194 35.97 -17.25 -15.08
CA ILE A 194 36.47 -17.49 -13.71
C ILE A 194 37.44 -18.67 -13.69
N ALA A 195 37.10 -19.77 -14.37
CA ALA A 195 38.00 -20.91 -14.51
C ALA A 195 39.32 -20.53 -15.22
N ASN A 196 39.28 -19.64 -16.22
CA ASN A 196 40.49 -19.21 -16.92
C ASN A 196 41.32 -18.20 -16.10
N ILE A 197 40.70 -17.23 -15.42
CA ILE A 197 41.46 -16.26 -14.61
C ILE A 197 42.18 -16.96 -13.46
N ARG A 198 41.59 -17.98 -12.83
CA ARG A 198 42.23 -18.81 -11.78
C ARG A 198 43.56 -19.43 -12.20
N THR A 199 43.71 -19.83 -13.46
CA THR A 199 45.01 -20.30 -13.99
C THR A 199 46.04 -19.16 -13.98
N TRP A 200 45.64 -17.93 -14.30
CA TRP A 200 46.51 -16.74 -14.23
C TRP A 200 46.73 -16.26 -12.79
N THR A 201 45.74 -16.34 -11.90
CA THR A 201 45.91 -16.11 -10.45
C THR A 201 46.97 -17.06 -9.87
N PHE A 202 46.94 -18.34 -10.25
CA PHE A 202 47.96 -19.32 -9.85
C PHE A 202 49.34 -19.00 -10.43
N VAL A 203 49.43 -18.64 -11.72
CA VAL A 203 50.68 -18.22 -12.37
C VAL A 203 51.27 -16.96 -11.71
N ALA A 204 50.45 -15.97 -11.35
CA ALA A 204 50.87 -14.75 -10.68
C ALA A 204 51.40 -15.00 -9.26
N ASN A 205 50.93 -16.06 -8.59
CA ASN A 205 51.42 -16.51 -7.29
C ASN A 205 52.70 -17.38 -7.37
N ARG A 206 53.26 -17.65 -8.56
CA ARG A 206 54.58 -18.31 -8.68
C ARG A 206 55.71 -17.29 -8.61
N SER A 207 56.52 -17.40 -7.55
CA SER A 207 57.71 -16.57 -7.37
C SER A 207 58.73 -16.74 -8.50
N GLY A 208 59.28 -15.62 -8.97
CA GLY A 208 60.30 -15.59 -10.03
C GLY A 208 59.80 -15.85 -11.45
N TRP A 209 58.48 -15.98 -11.69
CA TRP A 209 57.91 -16.14 -13.04
C TRP A 209 57.47 -14.80 -13.69
N LEU A 210 57.35 -13.75 -12.90
CA LEU A 210 56.97 -12.39 -13.32
C LEU A 210 57.94 -11.39 -12.68
N ARG A 211 58.11 -10.20 -13.31
CA ARG A 211 58.91 -9.11 -12.75
C ARG A 211 58.19 -8.46 -11.57
N ASP A 212 56.98 -7.95 -11.80
CA ASP A 212 56.11 -7.44 -10.74
C ASP A 212 55.02 -8.48 -10.38
N GLY A 213 55.38 -9.42 -9.50
CA GLY A 213 54.42 -10.40 -8.99
C GLY A 213 53.27 -9.78 -8.20
N ALA A 214 53.51 -8.68 -7.48
CA ALA A 214 52.52 -8.06 -6.60
C ALA A 214 51.40 -7.37 -7.40
N HIS A 215 51.75 -6.61 -8.43
CA HIS A 215 50.79 -6.01 -9.36
C HIS A 215 49.91 -7.07 -10.02
N TRP A 216 50.52 -8.14 -10.57
CA TRP A 216 49.76 -9.19 -11.24
C TRP A 216 48.91 -10.04 -10.29
N GLN A 217 49.31 -10.23 -9.03
CA GLN A 217 48.46 -10.86 -8.00
C GLN A 217 47.24 -10.00 -7.66
N GLY A 218 47.42 -8.69 -7.48
CA GLY A 218 46.31 -7.75 -7.27
C GLY A 218 45.34 -7.72 -8.47
N ARG A 219 45.89 -7.56 -9.67
CA ARG A 219 45.09 -7.42 -10.91
C ARG A 219 44.38 -8.72 -11.33
N THR A 220 44.97 -9.89 -11.11
CA THR A 220 44.27 -11.17 -11.37
C THR A 220 43.14 -11.41 -10.36
N ARG A 221 43.35 -11.04 -9.10
CA ARG A 221 42.33 -11.12 -8.04
C ARG A 221 41.15 -10.17 -8.29
N GLU A 222 41.42 -8.89 -8.60
CA GLU A 222 40.39 -7.90 -8.96
C GLU A 222 39.44 -8.43 -10.04
N VAL A 223 40.00 -9.06 -11.08
CA VAL A 223 39.22 -9.66 -12.18
C VAL A 223 38.48 -10.92 -11.74
N GLU A 224 39.04 -11.75 -10.85
CA GLU A 224 38.35 -12.93 -10.30
C GLU A 224 37.17 -12.55 -9.40
N ASP A 225 37.34 -11.56 -8.53
CA ASP A 225 36.31 -11.05 -7.62
C ASP A 225 35.16 -10.43 -8.43
N LYS A 226 35.47 -9.50 -9.35
CA LYS A 226 34.51 -8.86 -10.28
C LYS A 226 33.71 -9.85 -11.14
N LEU A 227 34.36 -10.91 -11.64
CA LEU A 227 33.67 -11.97 -12.39
C LEU A 227 32.78 -12.83 -11.48
N SER A 228 33.18 -13.05 -10.23
CA SER A 228 32.43 -13.84 -9.25
C SER A 228 31.17 -13.12 -8.79
N ASP A 229 31.21 -11.80 -8.59
CA ASP A 229 30.05 -10.97 -8.29
C ASP A 229 29.03 -10.97 -9.44
N ALA A 230 29.51 -10.77 -10.68
CA ALA A 230 28.67 -10.86 -11.88
C ALA A 230 28.04 -12.26 -12.05
N LEU A 231 28.76 -13.33 -11.72
CA LEU A 231 28.20 -14.69 -11.71
C LEU A 231 27.14 -14.85 -10.61
N HIS A 232 27.36 -14.28 -9.43
CA HIS A 232 26.41 -14.33 -8.32
C HIS A 232 25.09 -13.61 -8.66
N GLU A 233 25.17 -12.40 -9.22
CA GLU A 233 23.99 -11.65 -9.68
C GLU A 233 23.17 -12.45 -10.70
N ARG A 234 23.83 -13.03 -11.71
CA ARG A 234 23.21 -13.87 -12.74
C ARG A 234 22.62 -15.17 -12.19
N LEU A 235 23.22 -15.77 -11.16
CA LEU A 235 22.66 -16.93 -10.48
C LEU A 235 21.40 -16.55 -9.70
N THR A 236 21.40 -15.44 -8.98
CA THR A 236 20.24 -14.93 -8.24
C THR A 236 19.07 -14.63 -9.17
N GLN A 237 19.31 -13.93 -10.29
CA GLN A 237 18.32 -13.70 -11.35
C GLN A 237 17.74 -15.04 -11.86
N ARG A 238 18.58 -15.99 -12.27
CA ARG A 238 18.12 -17.29 -12.79
C ARG A 238 17.39 -18.15 -11.75
N PHE A 239 17.64 -17.97 -10.45
CA PHE A 239 16.87 -18.65 -9.39
C PHE A 239 15.46 -18.08 -9.25
N ILE A 240 15.27 -16.77 -9.47
CA ILE A 240 13.95 -16.15 -9.59
C ILE A 240 13.26 -16.67 -10.85
N ASP A 241 13.89 -16.55 -12.02
CA ASP A 241 13.33 -16.99 -13.32
C ASP A 241 12.96 -18.49 -13.33
N ARG A 242 13.77 -19.35 -12.68
CA ARG A 242 13.49 -20.79 -12.61
C ARG A 242 12.27 -21.09 -11.75
N ARG A 243 11.99 -20.33 -10.68
CA ARG A 243 10.75 -20.49 -9.91
C ARG A 243 9.54 -20.21 -10.81
N THR A 244 9.53 -19.07 -11.49
CA THR A 244 8.50 -18.70 -12.49
C THR A 244 8.36 -19.78 -13.57
N SER A 245 9.48 -20.31 -14.08
CA SER A 245 9.50 -21.37 -15.11
C SER A 245 8.92 -22.71 -14.66
N VAL A 246 9.05 -23.07 -13.37
CA VAL A 246 8.46 -24.30 -12.81
C VAL A 246 6.97 -24.11 -12.57
N LEU A 247 6.56 -22.95 -12.08
CA LEU A 247 5.15 -22.53 -11.96
C LEU A 247 4.44 -22.62 -13.32
N MET A 248 5.06 -22.07 -14.37
CA MET A 248 4.59 -22.12 -15.76
C MET A 248 4.49 -23.55 -16.32
N ARG A 249 5.26 -24.52 -15.81
CA ARG A 249 5.17 -25.92 -16.24
C ARG A 249 3.98 -26.65 -15.58
N ARG A 250 3.71 -26.42 -14.29
CA ARG A 250 2.51 -26.95 -13.62
C ARG A 250 1.22 -26.35 -14.17
N LEU A 251 1.23 -25.03 -14.43
CA LEU A 251 0.15 -24.30 -15.12
C LEU A 251 -0.23 -24.94 -16.47
N HIS A 252 0.72 -25.54 -17.19
CA HIS A 252 0.45 -26.27 -18.44
C HIS A 252 -0.10 -27.70 -18.25
N GLN A 253 0.00 -28.29 -17.06
CA GLN A 253 -0.36 -29.69 -16.79
C GLN A 253 -1.79 -29.87 -16.24
N LYS A 254 -2.51 -28.78 -15.96
CA LYS A 254 -3.87 -28.79 -15.36
C LYS A 254 -3.95 -29.52 -14.01
N GLU A 255 -2.89 -29.45 -13.21
CA GLU A 255 -3.00 -29.68 -11.77
C GLU A 255 -3.84 -28.55 -11.16
N GLU A 256 -4.60 -28.83 -10.10
CA GLU A 256 -5.41 -27.81 -9.42
C GLU A 256 -4.50 -26.82 -8.70
N LEU A 257 -4.29 -25.65 -9.32
CA LEU A 257 -3.46 -24.57 -8.77
C LEU A 257 -4.02 -24.11 -7.42
N MET A 258 -3.21 -24.23 -6.37
CA MET A 258 -3.60 -23.76 -5.05
C MET A 258 -3.42 -22.24 -4.99
N ALA A 259 -4.50 -21.51 -5.25
CA ALA A 259 -4.58 -20.12 -4.86
C ALA A 259 -5.05 -20.00 -3.41
N SER A 260 -4.34 -19.17 -2.64
CA SER A 260 -4.71 -18.83 -1.27
C SER A 260 -5.04 -17.34 -1.19
N LEU A 261 -6.06 -17.00 -0.40
CA LEU A 261 -6.38 -15.62 -0.06
C LEU A 261 -5.86 -15.35 1.35
N THR A 262 -5.07 -14.28 1.53
CA THR A 262 -4.72 -13.83 2.89
C THR A 262 -5.92 -13.16 3.56
N PRO A 263 -5.96 -13.06 4.91
CA PRO A 263 -6.95 -12.24 5.60
C PRO A 263 -6.95 -10.76 5.19
N GLU A 264 -5.82 -10.27 4.68
CA GLU A 264 -5.65 -8.89 4.16
C GLU A 264 -6.16 -8.70 2.72
N GLY A 265 -6.62 -9.79 2.08
CA GLY A 265 -7.17 -9.77 0.73
C GLY A 265 -6.15 -9.91 -0.40
N ASP A 266 -4.90 -10.29 -0.09
CA ASP A 266 -3.92 -10.68 -1.11
C ASP A 266 -4.32 -11.98 -1.79
N VAL A 267 -4.24 -12.01 -3.11
CA VAL A 267 -4.46 -13.20 -3.94
C VAL A 267 -3.11 -13.78 -4.31
N LEU A 268 -2.76 -14.88 -3.65
CA LEU A 268 -1.58 -15.69 -3.95
C LEU A 268 -2.00 -16.85 -4.85
N VAL A 269 -1.20 -17.18 -5.86
CA VAL A 269 -1.35 -18.40 -6.69
C VAL A 269 -0.03 -19.15 -6.63
N GLU A 270 0.00 -20.36 -6.06
CA GLU A 270 1.25 -21.12 -5.79
C GLU A 270 2.31 -20.23 -5.08
N ASP A 271 1.91 -19.56 -3.99
CA ASP A 271 2.68 -18.57 -3.21
C ASP A 271 3.16 -17.31 -3.96
N GLN A 272 2.79 -17.12 -5.24
CA GLN A 272 3.09 -15.89 -5.98
C GLN A 272 1.95 -14.87 -5.88
N PHE A 273 2.26 -13.65 -5.43
CA PHE A 273 1.30 -12.53 -5.37
C PHE A 273 0.85 -12.10 -6.78
N VAL A 274 -0.47 -12.15 -7.01
CA VAL A 274 -1.11 -11.72 -8.27
C VAL A 274 -1.78 -10.35 -8.12
N GLY A 275 -2.28 -10.00 -6.93
CA GLY A 275 -2.99 -8.75 -6.68
C GLY A 275 -3.84 -8.77 -5.41
N LYS A 276 -4.70 -7.75 -5.22
CA LYS A 276 -5.63 -7.65 -4.07
C LYS A 276 -7.11 -7.71 -4.49
N LEU A 277 -7.90 -8.49 -3.76
CA LEU A 277 -9.35 -8.63 -3.95
C LEU A 277 -10.13 -7.63 -3.06
N LYS A 278 -10.30 -6.40 -3.56
CA LYS A 278 -11.12 -5.37 -2.90
C LYS A 278 -12.59 -5.57 -3.25
N GLY A 279 -13.43 -5.87 -2.25
CA GLY A 279 -14.84 -6.20 -2.45
C GLY A 279 -15.00 -7.40 -3.41
N PHE A 280 -15.41 -7.10 -4.65
CA PHE A 280 -15.59 -8.06 -5.76
C PHE A 280 -14.73 -7.73 -7.00
N ARG A 281 -13.67 -6.93 -6.85
CA ARG A 281 -12.72 -6.59 -7.92
C ARG A 281 -11.30 -7.06 -7.62
N LEU A 282 -10.64 -7.63 -8.62
CA LEU A 282 -9.24 -8.05 -8.55
C LEU A 282 -8.31 -6.94 -9.08
N GLU A 283 -7.69 -6.19 -8.17
CA GLU A 283 -6.60 -5.26 -8.51
C GLU A 283 -5.29 -6.04 -8.69
N VAL A 284 -4.96 -6.38 -9.93
CA VAL A 284 -3.73 -7.09 -10.31
C VAL A 284 -2.50 -6.18 -10.21
N ASP A 285 -1.39 -6.72 -9.68
CA ASP A 285 -0.14 -5.98 -9.50
C ASP A 285 0.46 -5.52 -10.86
N PRO A 286 0.84 -4.23 -11.01
CA PRO A 286 1.50 -3.72 -12.22
C PRO A 286 2.79 -4.43 -12.64
N GLN A 287 3.51 -5.06 -11.70
CA GLN A 287 4.72 -5.86 -11.99
C GLN A 287 4.38 -7.14 -12.77
N VAL A 288 3.17 -7.67 -12.62
CA VAL A 288 2.66 -8.83 -13.37
C VAL A 288 2.19 -8.39 -14.76
N SER A 289 3.15 -8.01 -15.61
CA SER A 289 2.92 -7.49 -16.96
C SER A 289 3.33 -8.48 -18.07
N GLY A 290 2.75 -8.35 -19.26
CA GLY A 290 3.00 -9.23 -20.42
C GLY A 290 1.93 -10.30 -20.65
N ALA A 291 2.22 -11.27 -21.52
CA ALA A 291 1.26 -12.32 -21.89
C ALA A 291 0.88 -13.24 -20.71
N GLU A 292 1.83 -13.44 -19.79
CA GLU A 292 1.70 -14.25 -18.57
C GLU A 292 0.61 -13.70 -17.63
N SER A 293 0.48 -12.37 -17.57
CA SER A 293 -0.56 -11.63 -16.83
C SER A 293 -1.98 -12.12 -17.17
N LYS A 294 -2.25 -12.48 -18.43
CA LYS A 294 -3.57 -12.96 -18.84
C LYS A 294 -3.88 -14.36 -18.30
N MET A 295 -2.88 -15.24 -18.22
CA MET A 295 -3.05 -16.59 -17.68
C MET A 295 -3.16 -16.59 -16.16
N LEU A 296 -2.34 -15.78 -15.47
CA LEU A 296 -2.43 -15.58 -14.02
C LEU A 296 -3.78 -14.98 -13.61
N ARG A 297 -4.34 -14.04 -14.38
CA ARG A 297 -5.72 -13.57 -14.21
C ARG A 297 -6.74 -14.70 -14.31
N THR A 298 -6.68 -15.54 -15.34
CA THR A 298 -7.63 -16.66 -15.47
C THR A 298 -7.51 -17.67 -14.32
N ALA A 299 -6.31 -18.00 -13.87
CA ALA A 299 -6.09 -18.88 -12.72
C ALA A 299 -6.65 -18.28 -11.42
N ALA A 300 -6.33 -17.01 -11.13
CA ALA A 300 -6.90 -16.28 -10.01
C ALA A 300 -8.43 -16.21 -10.09
N HIS A 301 -8.99 -15.91 -11.27
CA HIS A 301 -10.44 -15.86 -11.48
C HIS A 301 -11.11 -17.20 -11.14
N GLN A 302 -10.55 -18.33 -11.55
CA GLN A 302 -11.11 -19.65 -11.26
C GLN A 302 -11.08 -19.98 -9.76
N ALA A 303 -9.94 -19.78 -9.09
CA ALA A 303 -9.83 -20.12 -7.68
C ALA A 303 -10.62 -19.17 -6.75
N LEU A 304 -10.79 -17.90 -7.14
CA LEU A 304 -11.58 -16.93 -6.37
C LEU A 304 -13.10 -17.18 -6.44
N GLN A 305 -13.62 -18.01 -7.35
CA GLN A 305 -15.08 -18.24 -7.49
C GLN A 305 -15.73 -18.69 -6.18
N GLY A 306 -15.07 -19.54 -5.39
CA GLY A 306 -15.59 -20.04 -4.12
C GLY A 306 -15.74 -18.95 -3.05
N GLU A 307 -14.68 -18.17 -2.78
CA GLU A 307 -14.74 -17.08 -1.80
C GLU A 307 -15.55 -15.88 -2.32
N ILE A 308 -15.66 -15.66 -3.63
CA ILE A 308 -16.54 -14.62 -4.20
C ILE A 308 -18.02 -15.00 -4.03
N ALA A 309 -18.38 -16.27 -4.20
CA ALA A 309 -19.72 -16.76 -3.86
C ALA A 309 -19.99 -16.66 -2.34
N ALA A 310 -19.00 -16.99 -1.50
CA ALA A 310 -19.12 -16.82 -0.05
C ALA A 310 -19.28 -15.34 0.36
N ARG A 311 -18.51 -14.42 -0.23
CA ARG A 311 -18.63 -12.96 -0.05
C ARG A 311 -20.01 -12.44 -0.48
N ALA A 312 -20.52 -12.89 -1.62
CA ALA A 312 -21.86 -12.52 -2.09
C ALA A 312 -22.92 -12.95 -1.05
N PHE A 313 -22.87 -14.18 -0.55
CA PHE A 313 -23.78 -14.67 0.48
C PHE A 313 -23.64 -13.93 1.82
N ARG A 314 -22.41 -13.61 2.26
CA ARG A 314 -22.18 -12.75 3.46
C ARG A 314 -22.80 -11.37 3.27
N LEU A 315 -22.59 -10.73 2.13
CA LEU A 315 -23.14 -9.40 1.83
C LEU A 315 -24.67 -9.40 1.72
N GLU A 316 -25.29 -10.38 1.05
CA GLU A 316 -26.76 -10.49 1.00
C GLU A 316 -27.36 -10.66 2.40
N ARG A 317 -26.74 -11.49 3.25
CA ARG A 317 -27.16 -11.68 4.63
C ARG A 317 -27.04 -10.39 5.43
N HIS A 318 -25.90 -9.69 5.34
CA HIS A 318 -25.68 -8.42 6.02
C HIS A 318 -26.66 -7.35 5.54
N ALA A 319 -26.86 -7.17 4.23
CA ALA A 319 -27.82 -6.22 3.67
C ALA A 319 -29.28 -6.47 4.11
N ARG A 320 -29.64 -7.72 4.44
CA ARG A 320 -30.98 -8.06 4.98
C ARG A 320 -31.16 -7.70 6.47
N ILE A 321 -30.09 -7.62 7.26
CA ILE A 321 -30.16 -7.47 8.74
C ILE A 321 -29.46 -6.23 9.30
N ASP A 322 -28.57 -5.59 8.54
CA ASP A 322 -27.74 -4.49 9.02
C ASP A 322 -28.49 -3.15 9.05
N GLU A 323 -28.34 -2.43 10.17
CA GLU A 323 -28.90 -1.10 10.40
C GLU A 323 -27.83 0.00 10.21
N GLY A 324 -26.97 -0.13 9.20
CA GLY A 324 -25.91 0.84 8.91
C GLY A 324 -24.75 0.80 9.90
N LYS A 325 -24.32 -0.40 10.33
CA LYS A 325 -23.11 -0.61 11.12
C LYS A 325 -22.02 -1.33 10.31
N ILE A 326 -22.42 -2.36 9.55
CA ILE A 326 -21.54 -3.21 8.74
C ILE A 326 -21.46 -2.69 7.29
N ILE A 327 -22.56 -2.08 6.82
CA ILE A 327 -22.65 -1.46 5.49
C ILE A 327 -22.83 0.06 5.68
N THR A 328 -22.05 0.86 4.96
CA THR A 328 -22.06 2.33 5.05
C THR A 328 -22.04 2.97 3.65
N ILE A 329 -22.21 4.28 3.59
CA ILE A 329 -22.17 5.07 2.36
C ILE A 329 -21.14 6.18 2.55
N ASP A 330 -20.20 6.32 1.60
CA ASP A 330 -19.15 7.35 1.65
C ASP A 330 -19.64 8.73 1.15
N PRO A 331 -18.85 9.81 1.28
CA PRO A 331 -19.19 11.13 0.75
C PRO A 331 -19.30 11.20 -0.78
N GLU A 332 -18.80 10.20 -1.51
CA GLU A 332 -18.75 10.13 -2.97
C GLU A 332 -19.93 9.34 -3.57
N GLY A 333 -20.67 8.61 -2.73
CA GLY A 333 -21.82 7.79 -3.13
C GLY A 333 -21.48 6.32 -3.40
N GLN A 334 -20.41 5.77 -2.84
CA GLN A 334 -20.13 4.33 -2.83
C GLN A 334 -20.75 3.67 -1.61
N ILE A 335 -21.27 2.45 -1.80
CA ILE A 335 -21.66 1.55 -0.72
C ILE A 335 -20.41 0.76 -0.30
N LEU A 336 -20.01 0.93 0.95
CA LEU A 336 -18.93 0.19 1.58
C LEU A 336 -19.50 -0.97 2.38
N TRP A 337 -18.88 -2.14 2.28
CA TRP A 337 -19.11 -3.29 3.16
C TRP A 337 -17.78 -3.63 3.83
N GLU A 338 -17.73 -3.69 5.16
CA GLU A 338 -16.49 -3.97 5.91
C GLU A 338 -15.32 -3.04 5.47
N ASN A 339 -15.65 -1.75 5.27
CA ASN A 339 -14.79 -0.68 4.72
C ASN A 339 -14.25 -0.90 3.30
N GLN A 340 -14.72 -1.91 2.55
CA GLN A 340 -14.39 -2.14 1.14
C GLN A 340 -15.53 -1.67 0.21
N PRO A 341 -15.24 -0.97 -0.90
CA PRO A 341 -16.27 -0.56 -1.86
C PRO A 341 -16.80 -1.77 -2.63
N VAL A 342 -18.13 -1.96 -2.61
CA VAL A 342 -18.82 -3.10 -3.27
C VAL A 342 -19.84 -2.67 -4.32
N ALA A 343 -20.39 -1.47 -4.18
CA ALA A 343 -21.32 -0.89 -5.14
C ALA A 343 -21.21 0.64 -5.14
N ARG A 344 -21.77 1.30 -6.15
CA ARG A 344 -21.95 2.75 -6.23
C ARG A 344 -23.41 3.10 -6.45
N LEU A 345 -23.77 4.29 -6.02
CA LEU A 345 -25.06 4.89 -6.27
C LEU A 345 -25.06 5.61 -7.62
N LEU A 346 -26.15 5.47 -8.36
CA LEU A 346 -26.43 6.18 -9.60
C LEU A 346 -27.72 7.01 -9.45
N PRO A 347 -27.88 8.11 -10.21
CA PRO A 347 -29.14 8.85 -10.29
C PRO A 347 -30.33 7.91 -10.58
N GLY A 348 -31.34 7.97 -9.72
CA GLY A 348 -32.57 7.20 -9.83
C GLY A 348 -33.74 8.04 -10.33
N HIS A 349 -34.94 7.80 -9.78
CA HIS A 349 -36.12 8.60 -10.09
C HIS A 349 -36.06 9.99 -9.43
N ASP A 350 -35.56 10.03 -8.20
CA ASP A 350 -35.40 11.25 -7.39
C ASP A 350 -34.29 11.04 -6.34
N MET A 351 -33.93 12.11 -5.61
CA MET A 351 -32.78 12.14 -4.71
C MET A 351 -32.84 11.14 -3.55
N VAL A 352 -34.04 10.73 -3.12
CA VAL A 352 -34.22 9.72 -2.04
C VAL A 352 -34.60 8.34 -2.60
N SER A 353 -34.45 8.14 -3.90
CA SER A 353 -34.64 6.85 -4.58
C SER A 353 -33.58 6.64 -5.69
N PRO A 354 -32.28 6.65 -5.32
CA PRO A 354 -31.18 6.34 -6.24
C PRO A 354 -31.18 4.86 -6.67
N ARG A 355 -30.39 4.53 -7.68
CA ARG A 355 -30.15 3.15 -8.13
C ARG A 355 -28.79 2.65 -7.61
N VAL A 356 -28.66 1.34 -7.46
CA VAL A 356 -27.40 0.66 -7.09
C VAL A 356 -26.77 0.04 -8.34
N ASP A 357 -25.45 0.14 -8.45
CA ASP A 357 -24.63 -0.41 -9.54
C ASP A 357 -23.37 -1.07 -8.94
N MET A 358 -23.05 -2.30 -9.30
CA MET A 358 -22.03 -3.09 -8.61
C MET A 358 -20.60 -2.69 -8.98
N ILE A 359 -19.71 -2.62 -7.98
CA ILE A 359 -18.26 -2.51 -8.17
C ILE A 359 -17.69 -3.93 -8.10
N ALA A 360 -17.90 -4.66 -9.19
CA ALA A 360 -17.47 -6.05 -9.34
C ALA A 360 -16.88 -6.28 -10.73
N ASP A 361 -16.02 -7.29 -10.87
CA ASP A 361 -15.61 -7.78 -12.17
C ASP A 361 -16.61 -8.86 -12.61
N GLN A 362 -17.34 -8.60 -13.70
CA GLN A 362 -18.55 -9.37 -14.07
C GLN A 362 -18.26 -10.84 -14.41
N GLU A 363 -17.03 -11.14 -14.85
CA GLU A 363 -16.52 -12.51 -15.08
C GLU A 363 -16.34 -13.33 -13.78
N LEU A 364 -16.20 -12.67 -12.62
CA LEU A 364 -16.04 -13.33 -11.32
C LEU A 364 -17.38 -13.63 -10.65
N LEU A 365 -18.30 -12.66 -10.69
CA LEU A 365 -19.52 -12.68 -9.90
C LEU A 365 -20.71 -13.27 -10.66
N GLY A 366 -20.78 -13.06 -11.98
CA GLY A 366 -21.85 -13.57 -12.86
C GLY A 366 -23.18 -12.82 -12.73
N ASP A 367 -23.87 -12.67 -13.87
CA ASP A 367 -25.05 -11.79 -14.01
C ASP A 367 -26.17 -12.04 -13.00
N GLN A 368 -26.41 -13.30 -12.62
CA GLN A 368 -27.47 -13.68 -11.68
C GLN A 368 -27.17 -13.23 -10.23
N ALA A 369 -25.91 -13.37 -9.78
CA ALA A 369 -25.52 -12.90 -8.45
C ALA A 369 -25.41 -11.38 -8.41
N VAL A 370 -24.96 -10.74 -9.50
CA VAL A 370 -25.02 -9.28 -9.67
C VAL A 370 -26.46 -8.78 -9.51
N ALA A 371 -27.44 -9.40 -10.17
CA ALA A 371 -28.84 -9.02 -10.07
C ALA A 371 -29.40 -9.17 -8.64
N SER A 372 -29.14 -10.32 -7.99
CA SER A 372 -29.58 -10.60 -6.61
C SER A 372 -28.98 -9.62 -5.58
N LEU A 373 -27.70 -9.27 -5.75
CA LEU A 373 -27.00 -8.27 -4.93
C LEU A 373 -27.54 -6.86 -5.16
N VAL A 374 -27.80 -6.45 -6.42
CA VAL A 374 -28.41 -5.14 -6.72
C VAL A 374 -29.80 -5.00 -6.11
N GLU A 375 -30.64 -6.04 -6.19
CA GLU A 375 -31.96 -6.03 -5.54
C GLU A 375 -31.83 -5.97 -4.01
N THR A 376 -30.98 -6.81 -3.43
CA THR A 376 -30.82 -6.89 -1.96
C THR A 376 -30.21 -5.61 -1.37
N LEU A 377 -29.20 -5.01 -2.03
CA LEU A 377 -28.62 -3.73 -1.66
C LEU A 377 -29.58 -2.56 -1.91
N GLY A 378 -30.37 -2.58 -2.98
CA GLY A 378 -31.44 -1.60 -3.20
C GLY A 378 -32.48 -1.62 -2.08
N GLY A 379 -32.86 -2.82 -1.61
CA GLY A 379 -33.72 -3.00 -0.45
C GLY A 379 -33.10 -2.49 0.86
N TRP A 380 -31.81 -2.75 1.09
CA TRP A 380 -31.07 -2.20 2.24
C TRP A 380 -31.03 -0.66 2.19
N LEU A 381 -30.70 -0.09 1.03
CA LEU A 381 -30.58 1.34 0.83
C LEU A 381 -31.91 2.06 1.06
N ALA A 382 -33.02 1.49 0.58
CA ALA A 382 -34.36 2.01 0.85
C ALA A 382 -34.68 2.03 2.35
N ARG A 383 -34.35 0.97 3.10
CA ARG A 383 -34.49 0.94 4.57
C ARG A 383 -33.58 1.95 5.26
N HIS A 384 -32.33 2.06 4.81
CA HIS A 384 -31.35 2.99 5.38
C HIS A 384 -31.80 4.45 5.20
N ILE A 385 -32.21 4.83 3.99
CA ILE A 385 -32.76 6.16 3.68
C ILE A 385 -34.04 6.42 4.49
N ALA A 386 -34.99 5.47 4.52
CA ALA A 386 -36.25 5.62 5.25
C ALA A 386 -36.06 5.81 6.76
N ARG A 387 -35.00 5.25 7.35
CA ARG A 387 -34.66 5.40 8.77
C ARG A 387 -33.86 6.67 9.06
N VAL A 388 -32.81 6.97 8.28
CA VAL A 388 -31.92 8.12 8.54
C VAL A 388 -32.57 9.44 8.10
N LEU A 389 -33.36 9.42 7.02
CA LEU A 389 -34.09 10.58 6.50
C LEU A 389 -35.61 10.45 6.72
N GLU A 390 -36.04 9.77 7.80
CA GLU A 390 -37.47 9.53 8.12
C GLU A 390 -38.36 10.76 7.93
N PRO A 391 -38.05 11.97 8.46
CA PRO A 391 -38.89 13.15 8.27
C PRO A 391 -39.00 13.60 6.80
N LEU A 392 -37.98 13.34 5.99
CA LEU A 392 -37.98 13.67 4.56
C LEU A 392 -38.90 12.72 3.78
N VAL A 393 -38.90 11.43 4.14
CA VAL A 393 -39.78 10.42 3.55
C VAL A 393 -41.24 10.66 3.97
N GLN A 394 -41.49 11.02 5.23
CA GLN A 394 -42.83 11.43 5.70
C GLN A 394 -43.34 12.69 4.97
N LEU A 395 -42.49 13.70 4.76
CA LEU A 395 -42.84 14.89 3.97
C LEU A 395 -43.11 14.57 2.49
N LYS A 396 -42.37 13.63 1.89
CA LYS A 396 -42.58 13.17 0.51
C LYS A 396 -43.90 12.40 0.34
N ALA A 397 -44.26 11.54 1.31
CA ALA A 397 -45.55 10.84 1.33
C ALA A 397 -46.73 11.81 1.51
N ALA A 398 -46.53 12.84 2.35
CA ALA A 398 -47.49 13.91 2.60
C ALA A 398 -48.89 13.41 3.05
N GLU A 399 -48.93 12.35 3.85
CA GLU A 399 -50.17 11.77 4.34
C GLU A 399 -50.95 12.75 5.22
N GLY A 400 -52.27 12.84 4.99
CA GLY A 400 -53.12 13.82 5.66
C GLY A 400 -52.81 15.29 5.33
N LEU A 401 -52.00 15.57 4.30
CA LEU A 401 -51.75 16.94 3.81
C LEU A 401 -52.49 17.19 2.49
N ASP A 402 -53.10 18.38 2.42
CA ASP A 402 -54.00 18.80 1.35
C ASP A 402 -53.53 20.13 0.74
N GLY A 403 -53.95 20.43 -0.51
CA GLY A 403 -53.79 21.75 -1.13
C GLY A 403 -52.39 22.37 -1.02
N LEU A 404 -52.32 23.63 -0.58
CA LEU A 404 -51.07 24.37 -0.40
C LEU A 404 -50.14 23.71 0.62
N THR A 405 -50.68 23.04 1.64
CA THR A 405 -49.89 22.32 2.65
C THR A 405 -49.15 21.14 2.03
N ARG A 406 -49.81 20.37 1.14
CA ARG A 406 -49.17 19.29 0.38
C ARG A 406 -48.11 19.82 -0.59
N GLY A 407 -48.40 20.94 -1.27
CA GLY A 407 -47.45 21.60 -2.18
C GLY A 407 -46.17 22.06 -1.47
N LEU A 408 -46.29 22.66 -0.29
CA LEU A 408 -45.13 23.09 0.51
C LEU A 408 -44.34 21.90 1.09
N ALA A 409 -45.01 20.81 1.49
CA ALA A 409 -44.33 19.58 1.92
C ALA A 409 -43.52 18.94 0.77
N PHE A 410 -44.09 18.89 -0.44
CA PHE A 410 -43.38 18.42 -1.62
C PHE A 410 -42.15 19.30 -1.95
N GLN A 411 -42.30 20.63 -1.94
CA GLN A 411 -41.17 21.55 -2.14
C GLN A 411 -40.08 21.42 -1.06
N LEU A 412 -40.44 21.13 0.20
CA LEU A 412 -39.48 20.82 1.26
C LEU A 412 -38.79 19.46 1.06
N ALA A 413 -39.48 18.47 0.49
CA ALA A 413 -38.93 17.15 0.21
C ALA A 413 -37.90 17.21 -0.95
N GLU A 414 -38.26 17.87 -2.06
CA GLU A 414 -37.36 18.09 -3.20
C GLU A 414 -36.13 18.90 -2.79
N ALA A 415 -36.29 19.94 -1.97
CA ALA A 415 -35.20 20.75 -1.43
C ALA A 415 -34.52 20.12 -0.19
N MET A 416 -34.53 18.78 -0.08
CA MET A 416 -33.74 18.01 0.89
C MET A 416 -33.91 18.45 2.36
N GLY A 417 -35.12 18.91 2.70
CA GLY A 417 -35.53 19.33 4.03
C GLY A 417 -35.31 20.82 4.37
N THR A 418 -34.89 21.64 3.41
CA THR A 418 -34.47 23.05 3.62
C THR A 418 -34.98 23.96 2.49
N LEU A 419 -35.72 25.03 2.83
CA LEU A 419 -36.07 26.10 1.90
C LEU A 419 -35.73 27.49 2.45
N ARG A 420 -35.21 28.38 1.59
CA ARG A 420 -35.20 29.82 1.86
C ARG A 420 -36.65 30.36 1.87
N ARG A 421 -37.04 31.08 2.91
CA ARG A 421 -38.44 31.46 3.18
C ARG A 421 -38.98 32.53 2.22
N ASP A 422 -38.11 33.27 1.55
CA ASP A 422 -38.48 34.28 0.55
C ASP A 422 -38.96 33.64 -0.77
N ALA A 423 -38.39 32.51 -1.18
CA ALA A 423 -38.81 31.73 -2.35
C ALA A 423 -40.27 31.24 -2.25
N VAL A 424 -40.72 30.89 -1.04
CA VAL A 424 -42.08 30.39 -0.75
C VAL A 424 -42.98 31.39 -0.01
N ALA A 425 -42.60 32.67 0.03
CA ALA A 425 -43.24 33.68 0.88
C ALA A 425 -44.74 33.89 0.62
N ALA A 426 -45.21 33.70 -0.62
CA ALA A 426 -46.64 33.77 -0.97
C ALA A 426 -47.43 32.62 -0.33
N THR A 427 -47.05 31.38 -0.65
CA THR A 427 -47.61 30.14 -0.10
C THR A 427 -47.65 30.16 1.42
N VAL A 428 -46.55 30.57 2.07
CA VAL A 428 -46.43 30.63 3.53
C VAL A 428 -47.35 31.69 4.15
N LYS A 429 -47.61 32.81 3.44
CA LYS A 429 -48.55 33.84 3.90
C LYS A 429 -50.00 33.34 3.86
N GLU A 430 -50.34 32.53 2.87
CA GLU A 430 -51.68 31.95 2.67
C GLU A 430 -51.97 30.76 3.62
N LEU A 431 -50.94 29.97 3.98
CA LEU A 431 -51.09 28.85 4.92
C LEU A 431 -51.65 29.28 6.28
N GLY A 432 -52.79 28.69 6.68
CA GLY A 432 -53.43 28.91 7.97
C GLY A 432 -52.68 28.28 9.15
N GLN A 433 -53.00 28.70 10.37
CA GLN A 433 -52.29 28.20 11.57
C GLN A 433 -52.53 26.70 11.83
N ALA A 434 -53.67 26.14 11.42
CA ALA A 434 -53.94 24.70 11.47
C ALA A 434 -53.09 23.90 10.47
N GLU A 435 -52.89 24.42 9.25
CA GLU A 435 -52.03 23.85 8.21
C GLU A 435 -50.55 23.87 8.63
N ARG A 436 -50.08 25.01 9.14
CA ARG A 436 -48.77 25.11 9.79
C ARG A 436 -48.66 24.15 10.99
N GLY A 437 -49.78 23.88 11.67
CA GLY A 437 -49.90 22.84 12.70
C GLY A 437 -49.64 21.43 12.17
N LYS A 438 -50.23 21.06 11.01
CA LYS A 438 -49.93 19.78 10.32
C LYS A 438 -48.43 19.65 10.02
N LEU A 439 -47.83 20.67 9.41
CA LEU A 439 -46.40 20.63 9.03
C LEU A 439 -45.46 20.60 10.25
N ARG A 440 -45.79 21.30 11.35
CA ARG A 440 -45.00 21.21 12.60
C ARG A 440 -45.01 19.80 13.22
N LYS A 441 -46.08 19.00 13.04
CA LYS A 441 -46.11 17.59 13.46
C LYS A 441 -45.12 16.72 12.67
N LEU A 442 -44.86 17.07 11.40
CA LEU A 442 -43.82 16.46 10.55
C LEU A 442 -42.43 17.10 10.76
N GLY A 443 -42.19 17.71 11.92
CA GLY A 443 -40.90 18.31 12.29
C GLY A 443 -40.53 19.61 11.57
N VAL A 444 -41.40 20.20 10.74
CA VAL A 444 -41.09 21.43 9.99
C VAL A 444 -41.08 22.65 10.93
N ARG A 445 -39.92 23.31 11.00
CA ARG A 445 -39.72 24.59 11.68
C ARG A 445 -39.85 25.74 10.71
N PHE A 446 -40.75 26.67 11.02
CA PHE A 446 -40.89 27.95 10.32
C PHE A 446 -39.97 28.98 10.97
N GLY A 447 -38.70 28.98 10.55
CA GLY A 447 -37.72 29.99 10.94
C GLY A 447 -37.92 31.33 10.22
N GLU A 448 -37.10 32.33 10.56
CA GLU A 448 -37.27 33.69 10.01
C GLU A 448 -36.71 33.83 8.58
N ARG A 449 -35.52 33.25 8.31
CA ARG A 449 -34.92 33.20 6.97
C ARG A 449 -35.20 31.88 6.23
N HIS A 450 -35.42 30.78 6.96
CA HIS A 450 -35.56 29.43 6.41
C HIS A 450 -36.78 28.69 6.94
N ILE A 451 -37.35 27.81 6.13
CA ILE A 451 -38.30 26.79 6.56
C ILE A 451 -37.59 25.45 6.38
N TYR A 452 -37.41 24.70 7.47
CA TYR A 452 -36.49 23.57 7.49
C TYR A 452 -36.91 22.51 8.52
N VAL A 453 -36.37 21.30 8.40
CA VAL A 453 -36.55 20.22 9.38
C VAL A 453 -35.29 20.08 10.24
N PRO A 454 -35.29 20.44 11.54
CA PRO A 454 -34.08 20.43 12.38
C PRO A 454 -33.41 19.05 12.50
N ALA A 455 -34.18 17.96 12.42
CA ALA A 455 -33.65 16.60 12.44
C ALA A 455 -32.73 16.30 11.23
N LEU A 456 -33.02 16.88 10.06
CA LEU A 456 -32.27 16.69 8.82
C LEU A 456 -31.01 17.57 8.73
N ILE A 457 -30.66 18.30 9.79
CA ILE A 457 -29.42 19.09 9.93
C ILE A 457 -28.44 18.40 10.91
N LYS A 458 -28.86 17.32 11.58
CA LYS A 458 -27.95 16.49 12.39
C LYS A 458 -26.89 15.83 11.48
N PRO A 459 -25.68 15.51 12.00
CA PRO A 459 -24.56 15.07 11.16
C PRO A 459 -24.85 13.89 10.22
N ALA A 460 -25.42 12.78 10.71
CA ALA A 460 -25.67 11.61 9.88
C ALA A 460 -26.72 11.86 8.76
N PRO A 461 -27.88 12.48 9.04
CA PRO A 461 -28.78 12.97 7.98
C PRO A 461 -28.12 13.96 7.01
N ALA A 462 -27.33 14.93 7.51
CA ALA A 462 -26.67 15.92 6.67
C ALA A 462 -25.67 15.28 5.70
N ALA A 463 -24.85 14.34 6.19
CA ALA A 463 -23.89 13.58 5.38
C ALA A 463 -24.60 12.74 4.30
N LEU A 464 -25.60 11.93 4.67
CA LEU A 464 -26.33 11.09 3.71
C LEU A 464 -27.03 11.91 2.62
N LYS A 465 -27.66 13.04 2.98
CA LYS A 465 -28.24 13.97 2.00
C LYS A 465 -27.20 14.53 1.03
N LEU A 466 -25.99 14.81 1.50
CA LEU A 466 -24.92 15.36 0.69
C LEU A 466 -24.31 14.31 -0.26
N SER A 467 -24.14 13.06 0.19
CA SER A 467 -23.77 11.94 -0.69
C SER A 467 -24.82 11.74 -1.80
N LEU A 468 -26.11 11.72 -1.44
CA LEU A 468 -27.21 11.60 -2.41
C LEU A 468 -27.27 12.79 -3.39
N TRP A 469 -27.01 14.01 -2.92
CA TRP A 469 -26.91 15.19 -3.78
C TRP A 469 -25.71 15.13 -4.72
N ARG A 470 -24.54 14.70 -4.23
CA ARG A 470 -23.34 14.50 -5.05
C ARG A 470 -23.60 13.47 -6.15
N VAL A 471 -24.21 12.32 -5.84
CA VAL A 471 -24.58 11.29 -6.85
C VAL A 471 -25.41 11.87 -8.01
N VAL A 472 -26.32 12.81 -7.73
CA VAL A 472 -27.18 13.45 -8.74
C VAL A 472 -26.45 14.55 -9.52
N HIS A 473 -25.66 15.40 -8.84
CA HIS A 473 -25.11 16.63 -9.43
C HIS A 473 -23.68 16.49 -9.96
N GLN A 474 -22.87 15.58 -9.41
CA GLN A 474 -21.45 15.39 -9.76
C GLN A 474 -21.17 15.28 -11.28
N PRO A 475 -22.01 14.63 -12.12
CA PRO A 475 -21.81 14.61 -13.58
C PRO A 475 -21.80 16.01 -14.24
N ALA A 476 -22.50 16.98 -13.67
CA ALA A 476 -22.62 18.35 -14.17
C ALA A 476 -21.67 19.37 -13.50
N LEU A 477 -21.12 19.03 -12.32
CA LEU A 477 -20.12 19.87 -11.64
C LEU A 477 -18.76 19.81 -12.35
N ASP A 478 -18.02 20.92 -12.31
CA ASP A 478 -16.62 20.97 -12.74
C ASP A 478 -15.66 20.41 -11.67
N ALA A 479 -14.34 20.44 -11.94
CA ALA A 479 -13.34 19.90 -11.02
C ALA A 479 -13.27 20.68 -9.69
N SER A 480 -13.46 22.01 -9.70
CA SER A 480 -13.41 22.85 -8.51
C SER A 480 -14.63 22.61 -7.62
N ALA A 481 -15.84 22.63 -8.20
CA ALA A 481 -17.08 22.38 -7.46
C ALA A 481 -17.20 20.94 -6.92
N ARG A 482 -16.47 19.97 -7.50
CA ARG A 482 -16.33 18.61 -6.96
C ARG A 482 -15.35 18.51 -5.79
N ALA A 483 -14.34 19.38 -5.73
CA ALA A 483 -13.32 19.37 -4.69
C ALA A 483 -13.80 20.00 -3.36
N VAL A 484 -14.95 20.70 -3.37
CA VAL A 484 -15.52 21.34 -2.19
C VAL A 484 -15.86 20.31 -1.10
N GLU A 485 -15.23 20.48 0.06
CA GLU A 485 -15.38 19.60 1.22
C GLU A 485 -16.73 19.80 1.94
N ALA A 486 -17.19 18.72 2.57
CA ALA A 486 -18.40 18.75 3.39
C ALA A 486 -18.15 19.45 4.74
N PRO A 487 -19.07 20.27 5.26
CA PRO A 487 -18.96 20.82 6.61
C PRO A 487 -18.83 19.71 7.67
N GLY A 488 -17.75 19.75 8.44
CA GLY A 488 -17.44 18.74 9.47
C GLY A 488 -18.52 18.57 10.55
N PRO A 489 -18.62 17.39 11.18
CA PRO A 489 -19.66 17.08 12.15
C PRO A 489 -19.60 18.02 13.37
N GLY A 490 -20.75 18.53 13.80
CA GLY A 490 -20.90 19.38 14.98
C GLY A 490 -20.66 20.88 14.76
N LEU A 491 -19.94 21.28 13.70
CA LEU A 491 -19.60 22.68 13.42
C LEU A 491 -20.82 23.59 13.29
N SER A 492 -20.75 24.81 13.85
CA SER A 492 -21.79 25.85 13.73
C SER A 492 -21.66 26.68 12.43
N SER A 493 -20.44 26.83 11.90
CA SER A 493 -20.18 27.46 10.61
C SER A 493 -18.83 27.04 10.05
N VAL A 494 -18.64 27.22 8.75
CA VAL A 494 -17.37 27.03 8.01
C VAL A 494 -17.13 28.24 7.09
N PRO A 495 -15.90 28.47 6.60
CA PRO A 495 -15.67 29.39 5.48
C PRO A 495 -16.54 29.00 4.27
N ALA A 496 -17.04 29.98 3.53
CA ALA A 496 -17.80 29.76 2.31
C ALA A 496 -16.85 29.65 1.10
N ASP A 497 -16.82 28.49 0.45
CA ASP A 497 -16.05 28.27 -0.76
C ASP A 497 -16.77 28.93 -1.97
N PRO A 498 -16.11 29.84 -2.72
CA PRO A 498 -16.69 30.46 -3.93
C PRO A 498 -17.01 29.47 -5.06
N HIS A 499 -16.45 28.26 -5.04
CA HIS A 499 -16.71 27.20 -6.01
C HIS A 499 -17.85 26.25 -5.60
N ALA A 500 -18.44 26.42 -4.41
CA ALA A 500 -19.60 25.65 -4.00
C ALA A 500 -20.82 25.94 -4.89
N ALA A 501 -21.51 24.88 -5.34
CA ALA A 501 -22.79 25.03 -6.02
C ALA A 501 -23.84 25.66 -5.09
N GLU A 502 -24.79 26.43 -5.63
CA GLU A 502 -25.74 27.23 -4.84
C GLU A 502 -26.50 26.40 -3.77
N ASP A 503 -26.87 25.17 -4.12
CA ASP A 503 -27.66 24.26 -3.27
C ASP A 503 -26.80 23.37 -2.35
N PHE A 504 -25.47 23.37 -2.48
CA PHE A 504 -24.55 22.48 -1.74
C PHE A 504 -24.67 22.69 -0.22
N TYR A 505 -24.47 23.93 0.23
CA TYR A 505 -24.57 24.27 1.65
C TYR A 505 -26.00 24.09 2.17
N LEU A 506 -27.02 24.49 1.40
CA LEU A 506 -28.45 24.34 1.79
C LEU A 506 -28.82 22.87 2.01
N THR A 507 -28.33 21.97 1.16
CA THR A 507 -28.48 20.52 1.29
C THR A 507 -27.80 20.01 2.56
N ALA A 508 -26.57 20.46 2.84
CA ALA A 508 -25.84 20.14 4.07
C ALA A 508 -26.46 20.75 5.35
N GLY A 509 -27.43 21.67 5.22
CA GLY A 509 -28.09 22.34 6.36
C GLY A 509 -27.42 23.65 6.80
N PHE A 510 -26.65 24.28 5.93
CA PHE A 510 -25.97 25.56 6.10
C PHE A 510 -26.48 26.57 5.06
N ASP A 511 -26.33 27.87 5.30
CA ASP A 511 -26.61 28.93 4.31
C ASP A 511 -25.51 29.99 4.30
N VAL A 512 -25.18 30.50 3.11
CA VAL A 512 -24.06 31.42 2.91
C VAL A 512 -24.43 32.83 3.34
N CYS A 513 -23.66 33.38 4.28
CA CYS A 513 -23.85 34.69 4.88
C CYS A 513 -22.51 35.44 4.89
N GLY A 514 -22.18 36.13 3.80
CA GLY A 514 -20.87 36.79 3.67
C GLY A 514 -19.76 35.73 3.47
N PRO A 515 -18.62 35.82 4.17
CA PRO A 515 -17.49 34.91 4.00
C PRO A 515 -17.69 33.51 4.61
N ARG A 516 -18.84 33.23 5.24
CA ARG A 516 -19.11 31.97 5.93
C ARG A 516 -20.41 31.30 5.52
N ALA A 517 -20.42 29.98 5.50
CA ALA A 517 -21.64 29.17 5.52
C ALA A 517 -21.99 28.86 6.98
N ILE A 518 -23.19 29.26 7.43
CA ILE A 518 -23.63 29.12 8.83
C ILE A 518 -24.75 28.08 8.91
N ARG A 519 -24.67 27.17 9.89
CA ARG A 519 -25.67 26.11 10.09
C ARG A 519 -27.03 26.72 10.40
N ILE A 520 -28.07 26.27 9.71
CA ILE A 520 -29.36 26.99 9.63
C ILE A 520 -30.06 27.10 10.98
N ASP A 521 -29.85 26.15 11.90
CA ASP A 521 -30.41 26.24 13.26
C ASP A 521 -29.68 27.22 14.19
N MET A 522 -28.42 27.57 13.90
CA MET A 522 -27.71 28.68 14.55
C MET A 522 -28.11 30.01 13.91
N LEU A 523 -28.21 30.04 12.57
CA LEU A 523 -28.61 31.23 11.82
C LEU A 523 -30.04 31.68 12.16
N ASP A 524 -30.98 30.76 12.36
CA ASP A 524 -32.35 31.07 12.78
C ASP A 524 -32.41 31.65 14.20
N ARG A 525 -31.59 31.12 15.13
CA ARG A 525 -31.45 31.68 16.50
C ARG A 525 -30.84 33.08 16.47
N LEU A 526 -29.77 33.27 15.71
CA LEU A 526 -29.11 34.57 15.53
C LEU A 526 -30.09 35.60 14.98
N VAL A 527 -30.77 35.31 13.87
CA VAL A 527 -31.73 36.25 13.25
C VAL A 527 -32.89 36.56 14.20
N ALA A 528 -33.35 35.61 15.02
CA ALA A 528 -34.36 35.87 16.05
C ALA A 528 -33.84 36.81 17.16
N GLN A 529 -32.63 36.60 17.67
CA GLN A 529 -32.00 37.48 18.68
C GLN A 529 -31.77 38.90 18.14
N LEU A 530 -31.18 39.02 16.94
CA LEU A 530 -30.94 40.30 16.28
C LEU A 530 -32.25 41.06 16.01
N ARG A 531 -33.35 40.35 15.69
CA ARG A 531 -34.66 40.96 15.51
C ARG A 531 -35.20 41.58 16.81
N THR A 532 -34.99 40.94 17.96
CA THR A 532 -35.36 41.50 19.28
C THR A 532 -34.54 42.76 19.57
N LEU A 533 -33.21 42.68 19.51
CA LEU A 533 -32.31 43.82 19.75
C LEU A 533 -32.62 45.01 18.82
N ASN A 534 -32.88 44.74 17.54
CA ASN A 534 -33.25 45.76 16.56
C ASN A 534 -34.63 46.40 16.81
N SER A 535 -35.51 45.76 17.59
CA SER A 535 -36.78 46.36 18.01
C SER A 535 -36.62 47.31 19.20
N GLU A 536 -35.55 47.15 19.98
CA GLU A 536 -35.20 48.00 21.12
C GLU A 536 -34.38 49.24 20.68
N GLY A 537 -33.50 49.09 19.68
CA GLY A 537 -32.78 50.23 19.09
C GLY A 537 -31.59 49.84 18.19
N PRO A 538 -30.66 50.78 17.95
CA PRO A 538 -29.31 50.45 17.50
C PRO A 538 -28.55 49.77 18.66
N PHE A 539 -27.91 48.63 18.40
CA PHE A 539 -27.30 47.79 19.44
C PHE A 539 -25.81 47.49 19.13
N PRO A 540 -24.95 47.33 20.15
CA PRO A 540 -23.57 46.89 19.96
C PRO A 540 -23.48 45.41 19.61
N LEU A 541 -22.37 44.98 19.00
CA LEU A 541 -22.05 43.55 18.89
C LEU A 541 -21.36 43.08 20.17
N THR A 542 -21.93 42.06 20.82
CA THR A 542 -21.40 41.42 22.03
C THR A 542 -20.94 40.00 21.72
N ALA A 543 -19.98 39.48 22.51
CA ALA A 543 -19.37 38.16 22.26
C ALA A 543 -20.39 36.99 22.27
N SER A 544 -21.51 37.16 22.98
CA SER A 544 -22.63 36.23 22.99
C SER A 544 -23.35 36.06 21.64
N LEU A 545 -23.15 36.97 20.67
CA LEU A 545 -23.75 36.88 19.34
C LEU A 545 -22.91 36.08 18.34
N TRP A 546 -21.57 36.21 18.36
CA TRP A 546 -20.69 35.53 17.40
C TRP A 546 -20.13 34.20 17.92
N SER A 547 -19.98 34.03 19.24
CA SER A 547 -19.49 32.78 19.84
C SER A 547 -20.34 31.55 19.45
N PRO A 548 -21.70 31.57 19.50
CA PRO A 548 -22.52 30.43 19.08
C PRO A 548 -22.42 30.09 17.57
N VAL A 549 -22.02 31.06 16.75
CA VAL A 549 -21.82 30.90 15.30
C VAL A 549 -20.47 30.23 15.00
N GLY A 550 -19.48 30.38 15.89
CA GLY A 550 -18.12 29.86 15.69
C GLY A 550 -17.34 30.65 14.64
N CYS A 551 -17.29 31.98 14.78
CA CYS A 551 -16.59 32.88 13.85
C CYS A 551 -15.90 34.03 14.59
N GLY A 552 -14.86 34.61 13.96
CA GLY A 552 -14.18 35.80 14.46
C GLY A 552 -15.03 37.07 14.32
N VAL A 553 -14.61 38.15 14.98
CA VAL A 553 -15.36 39.42 14.99
C VAL A 553 -15.50 40.02 13.58
N GLU A 554 -14.43 40.01 12.80
CA GLU A 554 -14.40 40.54 11.42
C GLU A 554 -15.32 39.76 10.47
N ASP A 555 -15.22 38.43 10.50
CA ASP A 555 -16.15 37.50 9.84
C ASP A 555 -17.60 37.82 10.21
N PHE A 556 -17.85 38.06 11.50
CA PHE A 556 -19.19 38.35 12.03
C PHE A 556 -19.72 39.73 11.60
N GLU A 557 -18.88 40.75 11.47
CA GLU A 557 -19.29 42.03 10.87
C GLU A 557 -19.74 41.84 9.41
N ALA A 558 -19.05 40.99 8.64
CA ALA A 558 -19.43 40.68 7.27
C ALA A 558 -20.72 39.83 7.20
N VAL A 559 -20.93 38.90 8.14
CA VAL A 559 -22.21 38.18 8.33
C VAL A 559 -23.35 39.16 8.62
N MET A 560 -23.15 40.13 9.52
CA MET A 560 -24.14 41.16 9.85
C MET A 560 -24.51 42.01 8.63
N GLN A 561 -23.53 42.41 7.80
CA GLN A 561 -23.77 43.11 6.54
C GLN A 561 -24.54 42.25 5.51
N ALA A 562 -24.24 40.95 5.43
CA ALA A 562 -24.96 40.00 4.58
C ALA A 562 -26.42 39.79 5.03
N LEU A 563 -26.68 39.87 6.35
CA LEU A 563 -28.02 39.85 6.95
C LEU A 563 -28.78 41.18 6.82
N GLY A 564 -28.16 42.24 6.29
CA GLY A 564 -28.80 43.54 6.07
C GLY A 564 -28.73 44.51 7.26
N TYR A 565 -27.83 44.26 8.21
CA TYR A 565 -27.48 45.22 9.25
C TYR A 565 -26.35 46.13 8.78
N VAL A 566 -26.34 47.37 9.27
CA VAL A 566 -25.29 48.36 8.98
C VAL A 566 -24.85 49.04 10.27
N LYS A 567 -23.60 49.53 10.32
CA LYS A 567 -23.13 50.45 11.35
C LYS A 567 -23.88 51.78 11.22
N VAL A 568 -24.34 52.33 12.34
CA VAL A 568 -25.14 53.59 12.41
C VAL A 568 -24.51 54.63 13.36
N GLY A 569 -23.49 54.23 14.12
CA GLY A 569 -22.69 55.11 14.96
C GLY A 569 -21.74 54.30 15.83
N GLU A 570 -21.06 54.96 16.75
CA GLU A 570 -20.21 54.34 17.77
C GLU A 570 -20.62 54.88 19.15
N ARG A 571 -20.43 54.07 20.18
CA ARG A 571 -20.64 54.48 21.57
C ARG A 571 -19.35 54.24 22.36
N PRO A 572 -18.87 55.23 23.14
CA PRO A 572 -17.81 54.97 24.11
C PRO A 572 -18.36 54.01 25.18
N VAL A 573 -17.71 52.88 25.34
CA VAL A 573 -17.94 51.94 26.45
C VAL A 573 -16.80 52.12 27.44
N PRO A 574 -17.08 52.19 28.76
CA PRO A 574 -16.02 52.07 29.77
C PRO A 574 -15.23 50.78 29.54
N ALA A 575 -13.93 50.78 29.78
CA ALA A 575 -13.18 49.54 29.80
C ALA A 575 -13.65 48.69 30.98
N GLU A 576 -14.58 47.76 30.75
CA GLU A 576 -14.80 46.66 31.69
C GLU A 576 -13.45 45.93 31.85
N PRO A 577 -13.01 45.66 33.09
CA PRO A 577 -11.77 44.91 33.29
C PRO A 577 -11.90 43.57 32.57
N ALA A 578 -10.86 43.19 31.82
CA ALA A 578 -10.82 41.89 31.17
C ALA A 578 -11.19 40.81 32.20
N PRO A 579 -12.08 39.85 31.87
CA PRO A 579 -12.50 38.84 32.83
C PRO A 579 -11.25 38.13 33.32
N ALA A 580 -10.93 38.33 34.61
CA ALA A 580 -9.81 37.67 35.25
C ALA A 580 -9.95 36.17 34.96
N ALA A 581 -8.86 35.54 34.50
CA ALA A 581 -8.91 34.17 34.02
C ALA A 581 -9.48 33.29 35.13
N ALA A 582 -10.73 32.85 34.95
CA ALA A 582 -11.33 31.87 35.83
C ALA A 582 -10.50 30.61 35.68
N GLU A 583 -9.78 30.23 36.73
CA GLU A 583 -8.98 29.02 36.76
C GLU A 583 -9.91 27.86 36.45
N ILE A 584 -9.80 27.30 35.24
CA ILE A 584 -10.37 26.01 34.92
C ILE A 584 -9.49 25.00 35.65
N GLY A 585 -9.78 24.80 36.94
CA GLY A 585 -9.14 23.80 37.76
C GLY A 585 -9.18 22.45 37.05
N ALA A 586 -8.02 21.80 36.98
CA ALA A 586 -7.84 20.56 36.23
C ALA A 586 -8.43 19.35 36.97
N ASP A 587 -9.73 19.37 37.26
CA ASP A 587 -10.47 18.25 37.85
C ASP A 587 -11.92 18.19 37.33
N ALA A 588 -12.04 17.87 36.03
CA ALA A 588 -13.32 17.62 35.36
C ALA A 588 -13.18 16.60 34.22
N ALA A 589 -12.26 15.64 34.36
CA ALA A 589 -11.90 14.65 33.34
C ALA A 589 -12.11 13.19 33.77
N MET A 590 -12.95 12.94 34.79
CA MET A 590 -13.33 11.59 35.18
C MET A 590 -14.76 11.52 35.75
N ALA A 591 -15.36 10.33 35.74
CA ALA A 591 -16.66 9.97 36.32
C ALA A 591 -17.92 10.71 35.80
N ALA A 592 -18.46 10.25 34.66
CA ALA A 592 -19.88 10.42 34.32
C ALA A 592 -20.52 9.18 33.64
N SER A 593 -20.01 7.97 33.93
CA SER A 593 -20.83 6.76 33.77
C SER A 593 -21.87 6.74 34.88
N GLY A 594 -23.13 7.02 34.53
CA GLY A 594 -24.24 7.03 35.49
C GLY A 594 -24.74 5.63 35.80
N GLU A 595 -24.18 4.98 36.82
CA GLU A 595 -24.80 3.83 37.47
C GLU A 595 -25.73 4.30 38.61
N VAL A 596 -26.80 3.54 38.90
CA VAL A 596 -27.97 4.06 39.61
C VAL A 596 -27.90 3.75 41.11
N ALA A 597 -28.01 4.78 41.96
CA ALA A 597 -27.97 4.62 43.41
C ALA A 597 -29.23 3.98 44.00
N ALA A 598 -29.04 3.05 44.94
CA ALA A 598 -30.05 2.55 45.87
C ALA A 598 -29.46 2.49 47.29
N LYS A 599 -30.26 2.85 48.31
CA LYS A 599 -29.81 3.14 49.69
C LYS A 599 -29.41 1.92 50.52
N ASP A 600 -28.57 2.18 51.52
CA ASP A 600 -28.40 1.38 52.74
C ASP A 600 -29.71 1.18 53.53
N VAL A 601 -29.81 0.07 54.28
CA VAL A 601 -30.02 0.11 55.75
C VAL A 601 -29.25 -1.06 56.42
N VAL A 602 -28.70 -0.78 57.61
CA VAL A 602 -28.08 -1.68 58.61
C VAL A 602 -29.11 -2.75 59.10
N SER A 603 -28.81 -3.95 59.63
CA SER A 603 -27.96 -4.28 60.79
C SER A 603 -27.75 -5.80 61.02
N GLU A 604 -26.69 -6.14 61.78
CA GLU A 604 -26.51 -7.20 62.81
C GLU A 604 -27.16 -8.61 62.69
N GLY A 605 -26.50 -9.64 63.29
CA GLY A 605 -27.29 -10.56 64.15
C GLY A 605 -27.11 -12.09 64.15
N GLY A 606 -25.92 -12.65 63.86
CA GLY A 606 -25.33 -13.94 64.34
C GLY A 606 -26.10 -15.22 64.77
N VAL A 607 -25.33 -16.33 64.79
CA VAL A 607 -25.46 -17.56 65.63
C VAL A 607 -26.40 -18.71 65.19
N SER A 608 -25.79 -19.85 64.80
CA SER A 608 -26.17 -21.28 65.01
C SER A 608 -27.56 -21.81 64.57
N GLU A 609 -27.83 -23.10 64.29
CA GLU A 609 -27.09 -24.39 64.25
C GLU A 609 -27.86 -25.31 63.23
N ASP A 610 -27.68 -26.61 62.92
CA ASP A 610 -26.84 -27.77 63.32
C ASP A 610 -26.90 -28.84 62.17
N ALA A 611 -26.42 -30.07 62.42
CA ALA A 611 -27.08 -31.35 62.07
C ALA A 611 -26.59 -32.20 60.87
N THR A 612 -25.48 -32.91 61.15
CA THR A 612 -25.27 -34.38 60.90
C THR A 612 -24.96 -34.99 59.51
N SER A 613 -23.99 -35.90 59.55
CA SER A 613 -23.69 -37.04 58.65
C SER A 613 -24.33 -38.34 59.25
N PRO A 614 -24.03 -39.64 58.94
CA PRO A 614 -23.08 -40.26 57.98
C PRO A 614 -23.57 -41.56 57.25
N GLY A 615 -22.64 -42.23 56.52
CA GLY A 615 -22.71 -43.65 56.10
C GLY A 615 -23.03 -43.91 54.61
N ASP A 616 -22.53 -44.96 53.93
CA ASP A 616 -21.63 -46.06 54.35
C ASP A 616 -20.90 -46.73 53.13
N ALA A 617 -20.01 -47.70 53.41
CA ALA A 617 -19.30 -48.73 52.60
C ALA A 617 -19.83 -49.13 51.19
N THR A 618 -19.05 -49.68 50.22
CA THR A 618 -17.59 -49.91 49.95
C THR A 618 -17.45 -50.07 48.39
N ASP A 619 -16.54 -50.73 47.64
CA ASP A 619 -15.37 -51.66 47.68
C ASP A 619 -14.61 -51.47 46.32
N ASP A 620 -13.39 -51.93 45.99
CA ASP A 620 -12.15 -52.33 46.69
C ASP A 620 -11.00 -52.46 45.64
N SER A 621 -9.73 -52.51 46.07
CA SER A 621 -8.49 -52.83 45.32
C SER A 621 -7.95 -51.79 44.31
N GLY A 622 -6.63 -51.61 44.15
CA GLY A 622 -5.52 -52.10 44.98
C GLY A 622 -4.11 -51.87 44.39
N ALA A 623 -3.19 -51.40 45.24
CA ALA A 623 -1.72 -51.34 45.04
C ALA A 623 -1.13 -50.45 43.90
N ASP A 624 0.14 -50.01 43.94
CA ASP A 624 0.90 -49.42 45.07
C ASP A 624 2.13 -48.65 44.50
N GLN A 625 2.61 -47.65 45.25
CA GLN A 625 3.98 -47.11 45.43
C GLN A 625 5.17 -47.41 44.46
N ALA A 626 6.23 -46.57 44.38
CA ALA A 626 6.60 -45.32 45.07
C ALA A 626 7.58 -44.48 44.22
N ALA A 627 7.94 -43.28 44.70
CA ALA A 627 8.88 -42.35 44.08
C ALA A 627 10.32 -42.46 44.64
N GLU A 628 11.30 -41.92 43.91
CA GLU A 628 12.56 -41.42 44.50
C GLU A 628 12.97 -40.07 43.89
N LYS A 629 13.30 -39.11 44.76
CA LYS A 629 14.18 -37.98 44.44
C LYS A 629 15.60 -38.35 44.87
N ARG A 630 16.63 -37.82 44.22
CA ARG A 630 17.98 -37.71 44.80
C ARG A 630 18.63 -36.39 44.43
N ASP A 631 19.15 -35.70 45.43
CA ASP A 631 19.94 -34.47 45.32
C ASP A 631 21.43 -34.76 45.05
N ILE A 632 22.22 -33.73 44.75
CA ILE A 632 23.68 -33.80 44.52
C ILE A 632 24.35 -32.70 45.38
N PRO A 633 25.48 -32.98 46.08
CA PRO A 633 26.00 -32.14 47.16
C PRO A 633 26.94 -30.99 46.73
N GLU A 634 27.47 -30.29 47.74
CA GLU A 634 28.06 -28.93 47.69
C GLU A 634 29.60 -28.88 47.95
N ALA A 635 30.24 -27.88 47.35
CA ALA A 635 31.53 -27.19 47.64
C ALA A 635 32.86 -27.94 47.93
N THR A 636 33.93 -27.47 47.26
CA THR A 636 35.26 -27.18 47.84
C THR A 636 35.91 -26.01 47.07
N GLU A 637 36.74 -25.20 47.72
CA GLU A 637 37.24 -23.90 47.22
C GLU A 637 38.75 -23.88 46.88
N LEU A 638 39.12 -23.14 45.81
CA LEU A 638 40.32 -22.26 45.65
C LEU A 638 41.75 -22.84 45.89
N PRO A 639 42.87 -22.15 45.54
CA PRO A 639 43.05 -20.83 44.89
C PRO A 639 43.50 -21.00 43.40
N GLU A 640 44.24 -20.16 42.66
CA GLU A 640 45.04 -18.94 42.95
C GLU A 640 45.13 -17.97 41.73
N GLN A 641 46.29 -17.36 41.46
CA GLN A 641 46.45 -16.11 40.67
C GLN A 641 47.60 -16.15 39.64
N THR A 642 47.50 -15.37 38.56
CA THR A 642 48.58 -14.52 38.00
C THR A 642 47.94 -13.36 37.20
N GLU A 643 48.62 -12.23 37.06
CA GLU A 643 47.99 -10.91 36.87
C GLU A 643 48.11 -10.27 35.45
N LEU A 644 47.10 -9.42 35.17
CA LEU A 644 47.10 -8.04 34.63
C LEU A 644 48.44 -7.41 34.14
N PRO A 645 48.45 -6.45 33.17
CA PRO A 645 47.65 -5.21 33.14
C PRO A 645 46.75 -5.05 31.89
N GLU A 646 45.63 -4.32 31.88
CA GLU A 646 45.18 -3.10 32.61
C GLU A 646 45.67 -1.76 32.02
N GLN A 647 44.77 -1.10 31.28
CA GLN A 647 44.69 0.36 31.21
C GLN A 647 43.20 0.75 31.34
N ALA A 648 42.87 1.50 32.39
CA ALA A 648 41.55 2.08 32.58
C ALA A 648 41.51 3.52 32.06
N GLY A 649 40.42 3.91 31.39
CA GLY A 649 40.31 5.24 30.79
C GLY A 649 38.92 5.56 30.24
N GLN A 650 38.07 6.14 31.09
CA GLN A 650 36.92 6.98 30.75
C GLN A 650 35.80 6.34 29.89
N SER A 651 34.70 6.00 30.57
CA SER A 651 33.42 5.69 29.95
C SER A 651 32.70 6.98 29.49
N GLU A 652 32.77 7.31 28.21
CA GLU A 652 31.88 8.33 27.63
C GLU A 652 30.47 7.75 27.44
N LYS A 653 29.49 8.30 28.17
CA LYS A 653 28.08 8.22 27.78
C LYS A 653 27.84 9.18 26.63
N ASN A 654 27.32 8.70 25.51
CA ASN A 654 26.63 9.52 24.52
C ASN A 654 25.22 8.97 24.31
N GLU A 655 24.27 9.53 25.06
CA GLU A 655 22.83 9.39 24.82
C GLU A 655 22.38 10.58 23.96
N ASN A 656 21.93 10.30 22.74
CA ASN A 656 21.07 11.12 21.86
C ASN A 656 20.71 10.20 20.68
N ASP A 657 19.46 10.02 20.29
CA ASP A 657 18.52 11.07 19.92
C ASP A 657 17.06 10.66 20.23
N ALA A 658 16.33 11.50 20.96
CA ALA A 658 14.97 11.25 21.47
C ALA A 658 14.26 12.61 21.72
N PRO A 659 12.92 12.65 21.86
CA PRO A 659 12.12 13.73 21.26
C PRO A 659 12.21 15.09 21.96
N VAL A 660 12.00 16.14 21.16
CA VAL A 660 11.95 17.54 21.62
C VAL A 660 10.71 17.77 22.49
N ALA A 661 10.94 17.87 23.79
CA ALA A 661 10.07 18.54 24.76
C ALA A 661 10.93 19.53 25.55
N VAL A 662 10.43 20.76 25.76
CA VAL A 662 11.17 21.83 26.44
C VAL A 662 10.37 22.29 27.65
N GLU A 663 10.77 21.85 28.84
CA GLU A 663 10.27 22.42 30.11
C GLU A 663 11.06 23.67 30.52
N ALA A 664 10.44 24.45 31.41
CA ALA A 664 11.00 25.70 31.93
C ALA A 664 11.86 25.49 33.19
N ALA A 665 12.90 26.31 33.35
CA ALA A 665 13.61 26.49 34.61
C ALA A 665 14.25 27.90 34.68
N GLY A 666 14.43 28.41 35.90
CA GLY A 666 15.23 29.61 36.18
C GLY A 666 14.47 30.93 36.01
N GLY A 667 13.91 31.43 37.12
CA GLY A 667 13.38 32.80 37.17
C GLY A 667 14.49 33.84 37.25
N ALA A 668 14.25 35.02 36.66
CA ALA A 668 15.05 36.22 36.92
C ALA A 668 14.26 37.15 37.83
N GLU A 669 14.76 37.42 39.04
CA GLU A 669 14.24 38.47 39.91
C GLU A 669 14.60 39.85 39.33
N THR A 670 13.76 40.38 38.43
CA THR A 670 13.81 41.79 38.05
C THR A 670 12.86 42.60 38.93
N VAL A 671 13.46 43.42 39.81
CA VAL A 671 12.75 44.25 40.79
C VAL A 671 11.84 45.25 40.08
N PHE A 672 10.52 45.02 40.15
CA PHE A 672 9.54 46.07 39.87
C PHE A 672 9.54 47.05 41.05
N SER A 673 10.36 48.10 40.94
CA SER A 673 10.25 49.27 41.79
C SER A 673 8.91 49.96 41.52
N ALA A 674 8.28 50.51 42.55
CA ALA A 674 7.02 51.25 42.41
C ALA A 674 7.29 52.62 41.77
N GLU A 675 7.24 52.69 40.44
CA GLU A 675 7.25 53.95 39.71
C GLU A 675 5.81 54.41 39.50
N GLU A 676 5.46 55.55 40.10
CA GLU A 676 4.11 56.11 40.15
C GLU A 676 3.74 56.79 38.81
N THR A 677 3.70 56.01 37.73
CA THR A 677 3.25 56.48 36.41
C THR A 677 1.76 56.79 36.44
N ALA A 678 1.42 57.95 35.88
CA ALA A 678 0.08 58.53 35.97
C ALA A 678 -1.02 57.65 35.36
N VAL A 679 -2.26 57.94 35.76
CA VAL A 679 -3.45 57.49 35.05
C VAL A 679 -3.46 58.15 33.66
N GLU A 680 -2.88 57.48 32.67
CA GLU A 680 -3.17 57.80 31.28
C GLU A 680 -4.65 57.47 31.00
N ASP A 681 -5.37 58.43 30.42
CA ASP A 681 -6.75 58.23 29.98
C ASP A 681 -6.80 57.04 29.01
N THR A 682 -7.35 55.92 29.47
CA THR A 682 -7.67 54.78 28.61
C THR A 682 -8.84 55.18 27.71
N ALA A 683 -8.49 55.76 26.56
CA ALA A 683 -9.42 56.30 25.59
C ALA A 683 -10.55 55.28 25.34
N PRO A 684 -11.83 55.67 25.51
CA PRO A 684 -12.91 54.71 25.64
C PRO A 684 -13.05 53.89 24.35
N VAL A 685 -13.14 52.56 24.51
CA VAL A 685 -13.24 51.66 23.36
C VAL A 685 -14.55 51.95 22.62
N MET A 686 -14.41 52.48 21.41
CA MET A 686 -15.53 52.93 20.58
C MET A 686 -16.23 51.74 19.95
N GLN A 687 -17.30 51.27 20.58
CA GLN A 687 -18.03 50.09 20.11
C GLN A 687 -19.03 50.50 19.01
N SER A 688 -18.90 49.91 17.82
CA SER A 688 -19.82 50.13 16.71
C SER A 688 -21.25 49.69 17.05
N LEU A 689 -22.22 50.60 16.88
CA LEU A 689 -23.65 50.33 17.00
C LEU A 689 -24.25 49.97 15.63
N TRP A 690 -25.03 48.89 15.60
CA TRP A 690 -25.62 48.31 14.42
C TRP A 690 -27.15 48.43 14.40
N ARG A 691 -27.73 48.51 13.20
CA ARG A 691 -29.18 48.49 12.98
C ARG A 691 -29.54 47.83 11.66
N PHE A 692 -30.68 47.15 11.60
CA PHE A 692 -31.22 46.62 10.35
C PHE A 692 -31.62 47.77 9.41
N LYS A 693 -31.13 47.72 8.16
CA LYS A 693 -31.48 48.67 7.10
C LYS A 693 -31.83 47.88 5.84
N PRO A 694 -33.12 47.62 5.56
CA PRO A 694 -33.51 46.78 4.44
C PRO A 694 -33.00 47.37 3.12
N LYS A 695 -32.18 46.61 2.39
CA LYS A 695 -31.76 46.99 1.04
C LYS A 695 -33.01 47.14 0.17
N PRO A 696 -33.19 48.25 -0.59
CA PRO A 696 -34.34 48.42 -1.46
C PRO A 696 -34.36 47.27 -2.47
N ARG A 697 -35.47 46.53 -2.54
CA ARG A 697 -35.60 45.34 -3.37
C ARG A 697 -35.46 45.74 -4.84
N ALA A 698 -34.34 45.39 -5.46
CA ALA A 698 -34.03 45.78 -6.83
C ALA A 698 -35.16 45.32 -7.77
N GLY A 699 -35.88 46.28 -8.34
CA GLY A 699 -36.91 46.00 -9.33
C GLY A 699 -36.27 45.35 -10.55
N ARG A 700 -36.89 44.29 -11.10
CA ARG A 700 -36.48 43.73 -12.41
C ARG A 700 -36.62 44.83 -13.46
N ASP A 701 -35.49 45.42 -13.83
CA ASP A 701 -35.44 46.53 -14.77
C ASP A 701 -35.90 46.05 -16.16
N ARG A 702 -37.09 46.48 -16.58
CA ARG A 702 -37.67 46.13 -17.88
C ARG A 702 -37.00 46.97 -18.96
N GLN A 703 -35.76 46.61 -19.30
CA GLN A 703 -34.99 47.24 -20.37
C GLN A 703 -35.65 47.01 -21.74
N ARG A 704 -36.60 47.89 -22.04
CA ARG A 704 -37.33 47.97 -23.31
C ARG A 704 -36.40 48.59 -24.36
N ALA A 705 -35.53 47.76 -24.93
CA ALA A 705 -34.54 48.16 -25.92
C ALA A 705 -35.16 48.99 -27.06
N LYS A 706 -34.59 50.18 -27.31
CA LYS A 706 -34.97 51.05 -28.42
C LYS A 706 -34.32 50.56 -29.72
N ALA A 707 -35.12 50.25 -30.74
CA ALA A 707 -34.61 50.06 -32.10
C ALA A 707 -34.42 51.43 -32.81
N PRO A 708 -33.32 51.67 -33.53
CA PRO A 708 -33.09 52.93 -34.25
C PRO A 708 -33.51 52.89 -35.73
N GLY A 709 -34.38 53.83 -36.12
CA GLY A 709 -34.25 54.62 -37.37
C GLY A 709 -34.48 53.98 -38.75
N GLY A 710 -35.59 54.35 -39.40
CA GLY A 710 -35.77 54.31 -40.86
C GLY A 710 -36.77 53.25 -41.37
N GLN A 711 -37.61 53.50 -42.39
CA GLN A 711 -37.93 54.74 -43.12
C GLN A 711 -39.46 54.92 -43.27
N ARG A 712 -39.93 55.87 -44.09
CA ARG A 712 -41.27 56.49 -44.01
C ARG A 712 -42.12 56.21 -45.25
N ALA A 713 -43.46 56.25 -45.08
CA ALA A 713 -44.52 56.12 -46.10
C ALA A 713 -44.76 54.69 -46.65
N LYS A 714 -45.96 54.33 -47.13
CA LYS A 714 -47.16 55.13 -47.46
C LYS A 714 -48.45 54.37 -47.07
N GLN A 715 -49.54 55.09 -46.77
CA GLN A 715 -50.86 54.48 -46.47
C GLN A 715 -51.60 54.07 -47.75
N THR A 716 -52.29 52.91 -47.74
CA THR A 716 -53.60 52.76 -48.42
C THR A 716 -54.44 51.59 -47.86
N LYS A 717 -55.60 51.96 -47.29
CA LYS A 717 -56.91 51.27 -47.22
C LYS A 717 -57.04 49.75 -47.47
N ALA A 718 -57.46 49.06 -46.39
CA ALA A 718 -58.77 48.39 -46.23
C ALA A 718 -59.10 47.00 -46.85
N ARG A 719 -59.86 46.23 -46.04
CA ARG A 719 -60.81 45.13 -46.35
C ARG A 719 -60.33 43.94 -47.20
N GLY A 720 -60.47 42.74 -46.63
CA GLY A 720 -60.36 41.47 -47.36
C GLY A 720 -60.50 40.27 -46.42
N ASP A 721 -61.74 39.81 -46.22
CA ASP A 721 -62.03 38.53 -45.57
C ASP A 721 -62.11 37.42 -46.64
N GLY A 722 -61.84 36.17 -46.26
CA GLY A 722 -62.26 34.99 -47.02
C GLY A 722 -61.25 34.31 -47.96
N SER A 723 -60.91 33.06 -47.56
CA SER A 723 -61.21 31.84 -48.32
C SER A 723 -60.09 31.02 -49.01
N ASN A 724 -60.42 29.73 -49.18
CA ASN A 724 -59.71 28.59 -49.78
C ASN A 724 -58.35 28.18 -49.20
N ARG A 725 -58.10 26.91 -48.80
CA ARG A 725 -58.48 25.54 -49.28
C ARG A 725 -57.59 25.00 -50.40
N GLY A 726 -57.11 23.77 -50.20
CA GLY A 726 -56.40 22.94 -51.17
C GLY A 726 -55.05 22.43 -50.63
N GLY A 727 -54.84 21.15 -50.33
CA GLY A 727 -55.78 20.02 -50.27
C GLY A 727 -55.12 18.69 -50.65
N GLN A 728 -55.50 17.60 -49.94
CA GLN A 728 -55.04 16.20 -50.14
C GLN A 728 -53.56 15.96 -49.75
N LYS A 729 -53.20 14.90 -49.00
CA LYS A 729 -53.46 13.43 -49.10
C LYS A 729 -52.78 12.81 -50.33
N SER A 730 -52.14 11.64 -50.28
CA SER A 730 -51.80 10.72 -49.17
C SER A 730 -51.02 9.51 -49.72
N ARG A 731 -50.17 8.82 -48.94
CA ARG A 731 -49.94 7.38 -49.16
C ARG A 731 -49.38 6.63 -47.95
N GLN A 732 -49.65 5.32 -47.91
CA GLN A 732 -49.08 4.33 -47.01
C GLN A 732 -48.06 3.43 -47.75
N GLN A 733 -47.23 2.77 -46.94
CA GLN A 733 -46.69 1.41 -47.11
C GLN A 733 -45.66 1.05 -48.20
N ARG A 734 -44.53 0.54 -47.66
CA ARG A 734 -43.85 -0.74 -47.95
C ARG A 734 -42.77 -0.86 -49.05
N GLU A 735 -41.63 -1.34 -48.55
CA GLU A 735 -40.73 -2.37 -49.09
C GLU A 735 -39.89 -2.05 -50.35
N GLY A 736 -38.56 -2.15 -50.20
CA GLY A 736 -37.55 -1.99 -51.25
C GLY A 736 -36.14 -2.14 -50.68
N LYS A 737 -35.33 -3.06 -51.25
CA LYS A 737 -34.01 -3.44 -50.74
C LYS A 737 -32.90 -2.39 -50.98
N SER A 738 -31.82 -2.56 -50.20
CA SER A 738 -30.40 -2.39 -50.56
C SER A 738 -29.77 -1.01 -50.80
N GLY A 739 -28.55 -0.87 -50.26
CA GLY A 739 -27.40 -0.31 -50.97
C GLY A 739 -27.11 1.19 -50.79
N GLY A 740 -25.80 1.53 -50.72
CA GLY A 740 -25.29 2.91 -50.87
C GLY A 740 -24.81 3.55 -49.57
N GLY A 741 -23.49 3.74 -49.44
CA GLY A 741 -22.87 4.55 -48.38
C GLY A 741 -22.96 6.06 -48.67
N ARG A 742 -22.88 6.88 -47.62
CA ARG A 742 -22.74 8.35 -47.76
C ARG A 742 -21.28 8.72 -48.05
N PRO A 743 -21.00 9.70 -48.93
CA PRO A 743 -19.65 10.22 -49.12
C PRO A 743 -19.19 11.06 -47.91
N ALA A 744 -17.91 10.96 -47.56
CA ALA A 744 -17.28 11.84 -46.58
C ALA A 744 -16.94 13.21 -47.19
N ARG A 745 -16.88 14.25 -46.35
CA ARG A 745 -16.34 15.56 -46.75
C ARG A 745 -14.81 15.47 -46.88
N GLN A 746 -14.27 16.06 -47.94
CA GLN A 746 -12.82 16.31 -48.05
C GLN A 746 -12.39 17.40 -47.04
N MET A 747 -11.11 17.39 -46.70
CA MET A 747 -10.46 18.27 -45.72
C MET A 747 -9.17 18.83 -46.34
N ASP A 748 -8.78 20.06 -45.98
CA ASP A 748 -7.79 20.84 -46.74
C ASP A 748 -6.39 20.17 -46.85
N PRO A 749 -5.74 20.27 -48.03
CA PRO A 749 -4.52 19.52 -48.34
C PRO A 749 -3.27 19.99 -47.58
N ASP A 750 -3.24 21.25 -47.12
CA ASP A 750 -2.10 21.84 -46.41
C ASP A 750 -2.15 21.68 -44.88
N SER A 751 -3.07 20.86 -44.37
CA SER A 751 -3.12 20.53 -42.94
C SER A 751 -1.99 19.56 -42.54
N PRO A 752 -1.22 19.81 -41.46
CA PRO A 752 -0.15 18.91 -41.01
C PRO A 752 -0.65 17.50 -40.63
N PHE A 753 -1.94 17.34 -40.36
CA PHE A 753 -2.55 16.03 -40.12
C PHE A 753 -2.64 15.15 -41.39
N ALA A 754 -2.66 15.73 -42.60
CA ALA A 754 -2.67 14.97 -43.85
C ALA A 754 -1.34 14.22 -44.08
N ALA A 755 -0.21 14.78 -43.61
CA ALA A 755 1.08 14.11 -43.64
C ALA A 755 1.13 12.89 -42.70
N LEU A 756 0.56 13.03 -41.49
CA LEU A 756 0.43 11.92 -40.54
C LEU A 756 -0.50 10.81 -41.05
N GLN A 757 -1.57 11.15 -41.77
CA GLN A 757 -2.44 10.14 -42.39
C GLN A 757 -1.70 9.37 -43.49
N LYS A 758 -0.96 10.05 -44.38
CA LYS A 758 -0.11 9.37 -45.38
C LYS A 758 0.92 8.43 -44.73
N LEU A 759 1.55 8.85 -43.63
CA LEU A 759 2.50 8.00 -42.89
C LEU A 759 1.80 6.75 -42.32
N LYS A 760 0.59 6.92 -41.78
CA LYS A 760 -0.23 5.83 -41.23
C LYS A 760 -0.70 4.84 -42.30
N GLU A 761 -1.00 5.33 -43.50
CA GLU A 761 -1.36 4.50 -44.66
C GLU A 761 -0.14 3.77 -45.24
N GLN A 762 1.06 4.39 -45.24
CA GLN A 762 2.31 3.72 -45.62
C GLN A 762 2.73 2.63 -44.63
N MET A 763 2.52 2.82 -43.32
CA MET A 763 2.76 1.79 -42.31
C MET A 763 1.82 0.59 -42.51
N LYS A 764 0.52 0.85 -42.77
CA LYS A 764 -0.48 -0.18 -43.10
C LYS A 764 -0.31 -0.89 -44.45
N ALA A 765 0.69 -0.52 -45.25
CA ALA A 765 1.07 -1.19 -46.48
C ALA A 765 2.41 -1.95 -46.34
N ARG A 766 2.90 -2.11 -45.10
CA ARG A 766 4.10 -2.88 -44.72
C ARG A 766 3.83 -3.96 -43.64
N GLU A 767 2.58 -4.03 -43.17
CA GLU A 767 1.98 -5.17 -42.46
C GLU A 767 1.23 -6.06 -43.47
#